data_AF-A0A7C3PX96-F1
#
_entry.id   AF-A0A7C3PX96-F1
#
_cell.length_a   1.000
_cell.length_b   1.000
_cell.length_c   1.000
_cell.angle_alpha   90.00
_cell.angle_beta   90.00
_cell.angle_gamma   90.00
#
_symmetry.space_group_name_H-M   'P 1'
#
loop_
_entity.id
_entity.type
_entity.pdbx_description
1 polymer ?
#
loop_
_entity_poly.entity_id
_entity_poly.type
_entity_poly.pdbx_seq_one_letter_code
_entity_poly.pdbx_strand_id
1 'polypeptide(L)'
;SAGITTVAVAPGTSRGPGGLGAVVKLKGARSEVIARESHYVAALGVSGERSTSAERLDQYHRLRGLFLRAREYRKSWDAHWKAVEKYNEDLKKWLDDQKSNAQKKPPEPVKEDGKAKEAKEAEKPKPPERPRPPRAPPLDPGKEAMARAAEGLLPVFIEAHRKDDIEYALLLEREMGLKLTVLGATAGATAGATSADSLTDAIVKSRATVAVEPVILERLTLEHRGHSESTSARLEAAGASVAIASPGSSGLEASRLRLHAVVAVRGGLDPEKALAALTSVPARALGLEGRLGVLAPGKDADIVVFDGEPLDVMSRAELVYVEGELHAGEPPRPRIASKEAEPVAKLAPASSTPAPRARAPAGKAIALRGARIVTPRGGRVMSIDRGTLVVRDGRVEALGDESLAVPPDAEVRDRAGKWILPGFIDAHSHAGIGGETDDVSSSVLEDLRVLDGFDPWDTELPRLLAGGVTCVALAPGSSNVVGGQISLVKVLPGRARIRSLRDSAGLKVSLAPALSLPRFPTSPSGAMRALGAWVEGGGLERAAGRALLVEVPNRTFARRGLEILRDVRGPCALVDRGRLDGDAWSRIAGCRFAVLGPHGIGDSPSKLRSAAELRARGARIAFAMGSTRRDLLTSAVLAIREGLSPEDALLALTQWPADLYGVSGTAGSLEPGADADFSVWTGDPLSFSGRLEEVYVDGERMLPGGRDGP
;
A
#
# COMPACT_ATOMS: atom_id res chain seq x y z
N SER A 1 -13.61 13.46 -5.92
CA SER A 1 -12.22 13.87 -6.25
C SER A 1 -11.22 12.72 -6.31
N ALA A 2 -11.39 11.61 -5.57
CA ALA A 2 -10.47 10.46 -5.65
C ALA A 2 -10.74 9.48 -6.80
N GLY A 3 -11.74 9.74 -7.65
CA GLY A 3 -12.13 8.83 -8.75
C GLY A 3 -12.90 7.58 -8.30
N ILE A 4 -13.51 7.59 -7.10
CA ILE A 4 -14.33 6.48 -6.61
C ILE A 4 -15.79 6.88 -6.72
N THR A 5 -16.56 6.10 -7.47
CA THR A 5 -17.99 6.34 -7.74
C THR A 5 -18.89 5.42 -6.92
N THR A 6 -18.42 4.23 -6.55
CA THR A 6 -19.21 3.20 -5.87
C THR A 6 -18.39 2.56 -4.75
N VAL A 7 -19.04 2.26 -3.63
CA VAL A 7 -18.44 1.54 -2.49
C VAL A 7 -19.33 0.39 -2.05
N ALA A 8 -18.71 -0.74 -1.68
CA ALA A 8 -19.36 -1.80 -0.94
C ALA A 8 -19.12 -1.54 0.56
N VAL A 9 -20.20 -1.47 1.33
CA VAL A 9 -20.18 -1.21 2.78
C VAL A 9 -20.68 -2.44 3.52
N ALA A 10 -20.06 -2.76 4.64
CA ALA A 10 -20.41 -3.92 5.44
C ALA A 10 -20.21 -3.66 6.95
N PRO A 11 -20.84 -4.46 7.82
CA PRO A 11 -20.56 -4.45 9.24
C PRO A 11 -19.10 -4.82 9.51
N GLY A 12 -18.47 -4.13 10.47
CA GLY A 12 -17.15 -4.51 10.95
C GLY A 12 -17.17 -5.91 11.59
N THR A 13 -16.12 -6.68 11.35
CA THR A 13 -16.01 -8.11 11.70
C THR A 13 -15.44 -8.38 13.10
N SER A 14 -15.00 -7.33 13.80
CA SER A 14 -14.27 -7.44 15.08
C SER A 14 -15.09 -8.00 16.26
N ARG A 15 -16.41 -8.19 16.13
CA ARG A 15 -17.29 -8.55 17.26
C ARG A 15 -18.50 -9.46 16.95
N GLY A 16 -18.48 -10.31 15.92
CA GLY A 16 -19.61 -11.23 15.73
C GLY A 16 -19.59 -12.08 14.47
N PRO A 17 -20.62 -12.94 14.30
CA PRO A 17 -20.71 -13.92 13.21
C PRO A 17 -21.02 -13.30 11.83
N GLY A 18 -20.59 -12.07 11.55
CA GLY A 18 -20.81 -11.44 10.26
C GLY A 18 -22.19 -10.79 10.07
N GLY A 19 -22.45 -10.25 8.88
CA GLY A 19 -23.70 -9.56 8.55
C GLY A 19 -23.85 -9.15 7.09
N LEU A 20 -24.99 -8.57 6.76
CA LEU A 20 -25.33 -8.14 5.39
C LEU A 20 -24.68 -6.79 5.05
N GLY A 21 -24.06 -6.74 3.88
CA GLY A 21 -23.52 -5.52 3.29
C GLY A 21 -24.43 -4.92 2.22
N ALA A 22 -24.10 -3.71 1.78
CA ALA A 22 -24.81 -2.96 0.76
C ALA A 22 -23.82 -2.35 -0.24
N VAL A 23 -24.29 -2.03 -1.45
CA VAL A 23 -23.52 -1.26 -2.44
C VAL A 23 -24.15 0.11 -2.59
N VAL A 24 -23.30 1.14 -2.50
CA VAL A 24 -23.70 2.56 -2.47
C VAL A 24 -22.98 3.32 -3.57
N LYS A 25 -23.75 4.10 -4.34
CA LYS A 25 -23.21 5.10 -5.27
C LYS A 25 -22.98 6.43 -4.56
N LEU A 26 -21.81 7.01 -4.78
CA LEU A 26 -21.35 8.23 -4.14
C LEU A 26 -21.80 9.46 -4.94
N LYS A 27 -22.97 10.00 -4.60
CA LYS A 27 -23.56 11.22 -5.20
C LYS A 27 -23.47 12.43 -4.26
N GLY A 28 -22.43 12.49 -3.43
CA GLY A 28 -22.32 13.48 -2.35
C GLY A 28 -23.45 13.35 -1.33
N ALA A 29 -24.16 14.45 -1.05
CA ALA A 29 -25.27 14.47 -0.08
C ALA A 29 -26.48 13.58 -0.48
N ARG A 30 -26.56 13.13 -1.74
CA ARG A 30 -27.64 12.30 -2.28
C ARG A 30 -27.20 10.85 -2.56
N SER A 31 -26.17 10.37 -1.87
CA SER A 31 -25.67 9.01 -2.08
C SER A 31 -26.78 7.96 -1.95
N GLU A 32 -26.76 6.96 -2.83
CA GLU A 32 -27.89 6.05 -3.06
C GLU A 32 -27.46 4.59 -2.87
N VAL A 33 -28.29 3.80 -2.18
CA VAL A 33 -28.09 2.36 -2.05
C VAL A 33 -28.65 1.65 -3.27
N ILE A 34 -27.78 1.16 -4.14
CA ILE A 34 -28.15 0.51 -5.40
C ILE A 34 -28.35 -1.00 -5.28
N ALA A 35 -27.84 -1.61 -4.21
CA ALA A 35 -28.07 -3.01 -3.86
C ALA A 35 -28.11 -3.15 -2.32
N ARG A 36 -29.33 -3.32 -1.78
CA ARG A 36 -29.54 -3.66 -0.37
C ARG A 36 -29.31 -5.16 -0.20
N GLU A 37 -28.61 -5.55 0.87
CA GLU A 37 -28.30 -6.97 1.13
C GLU A 37 -27.54 -7.63 -0.04
N SER A 38 -26.51 -6.93 -0.51
CA SER A 38 -25.73 -7.28 -1.70
C SER A 38 -24.75 -8.45 -1.49
N HIS A 39 -24.25 -8.62 -0.28
CA HIS A 39 -23.30 -9.67 0.08
C HIS A 39 -23.38 -9.94 1.60
N TYR A 40 -22.90 -11.11 2.01
CA TYR A 40 -22.75 -11.47 3.41
C TYR A 40 -21.28 -11.44 3.79
N VAL A 41 -20.91 -10.72 4.86
CA VAL A 41 -19.53 -10.62 5.35
C VAL A 41 -19.37 -11.45 6.60
N ALA A 42 -18.29 -12.21 6.69
CA ALA A 42 -17.83 -12.91 7.90
C ALA A 42 -16.31 -12.74 8.05
N ALA A 43 -15.75 -13.23 9.16
CA ALA A 43 -14.30 -13.24 9.37
C ALA A 43 -13.83 -14.56 9.98
N LEU A 44 -12.59 -14.91 9.64
CA LEU A 44 -11.81 -15.99 10.23
C LEU A 44 -10.47 -15.41 10.70
N GLY A 45 -10.20 -15.55 12.00
CA GLY A 45 -9.14 -14.82 12.70
C GLY A 45 -9.68 -13.55 13.36
N VAL A 46 -9.39 -13.34 14.64
CA VAL A 46 -9.61 -12.03 15.28
C VAL A 46 -8.39 -11.15 14.99
N SER A 47 -8.60 -9.88 14.68
CA SER A 47 -7.55 -8.86 14.69
C SER A 47 -6.89 -8.82 16.09
N GLY A 48 -5.64 -9.24 16.19
CA GLY A 48 -4.89 -9.16 17.45
C GLY A 48 -3.72 -10.15 17.56
N GLU A 49 -2.64 -9.69 18.19
CA GLU A 49 -1.33 -10.39 18.30
C GLU A 49 -1.35 -11.71 19.11
N ARG A 50 -2.52 -12.18 19.58
CA ARG A 50 -2.62 -13.29 20.55
C ARG A 50 -3.46 -14.50 20.11
N SER A 51 -4.03 -14.50 18.91
CA SER A 51 -4.91 -15.62 18.51
C SER A 51 -4.14 -16.87 18.07
N THR A 52 -4.40 -17.99 18.73
CA THR A 52 -3.77 -19.30 18.48
C THR A 52 -4.42 -20.05 17.31
N SER A 53 -3.73 -21.01 16.70
CA SER A 53 -4.30 -21.86 15.63
C SER A 53 -5.52 -22.67 16.10
N ALA A 54 -5.59 -23.05 17.39
CA ALA A 54 -6.74 -23.75 17.95
C ALA A 54 -8.00 -22.86 18.00
N GLU A 55 -7.85 -21.59 18.41
CA GLU A 55 -8.97 -20.63 18.41
C GLU A 55 -9.49 -20.35 17.00
N ARG A 56 -8.59 -20.33 16.00
CA ARG A 56 -8.96 -20.14 14.58
C ARG A 56 -9.73 -21.34 14.04
N LEU A 57 -9.30 -22.56 14.36
CA LEU A 57 -10.04 -23.78 14.00
C LEU A 57 -11.44 -23.80 14.65
N ASP A 58 -11.55 -23.37 15.89
CA ASP A 58 -12.82 -23.26 16.61
C ASP A 58 -13.74 -22.17 15.99
N GLN A 59 -13.18 -21.05 15.50
CA GLN A 59 -13.93 -20.07 14.70
C GLN A 59 -14.47 -20.66 13.40
N TYR A 60 -13.64 -21.43 12.68
CA TYR A 60 -14.09 -22.16 11.50
C TYR A 60 -15.28 -23.09 11.83
N HIS A 61 -15.18 -23.90 12.89
CA HIS A 61 -16.26 -24.79 13.30
C HIS A 61 -17.54 -24.04 13.70
N ARG A 62 -17.42 -22.90 14.40
CA ARG A 62 -18.57 -22.03 14.70
C ARG A 62 -19.25 -21.52 13.44
N LEU A 63 -18.47 -20.95 12.51
CA LEU A 63 -19.00 -20.39 11.26
C LEU A 63 -19.67 -21.48 10.40
N ARG A 64 -19.00 -22.63 10.26
CA ARG A 64 -19.54 -23.83 9.62
C ARG A 64 -20.86 -24.26 10.25
N GLY A 65 -20.93 -24.33 11.58
CA GLY A 65 -22.14 -24.69 12.32
C GLY A 65 -23.29 -23.71 12.09
N LEU A 66 -23.00 -22.42 11.92
CA LEU A 66 -24.01 -21.42 11.57
C LEU A 66 -24.58 -21.63 10.16
N PHE A 67 -23.73 -21.90 9.16
CA PHE A 67 -24.18 -22.24 7.80
C PHE A 67 -25.03 -23.52 7.76
N LEU A 68 -24.66 -24.54 8.52
CA LEU A 68 -25.46 -25.77 8.61
C LEU A 68 -26.85 -25.50 9.20
N ARG A 69 -26.93 -24.73 10.30
CA ARG A 69 -28.21 -24.31 10.88
C ARG A 69 -29.04 -23.44 9.93
N ALA A 70 -28.40 -22.63 9.10
CA ALA A 70 -29.09 -21.85 8.07
C ALA A 70 -29.70 -22.75 6.98
N ARG A 71 -29.01 -23.82 6.57
CA ARG A 71 -29.57 -24.82 5.64
C ARG A 71 -30.75 -25.58 6.25
N GLU A 72 -30.67 -25.94 7.53
CA GLU A 72 -31.80 -26.56 8.24
C GLU A 72 -33.01 -25.63 8.33
N TYR A 73 -32.74 -24.36 8.67
CA TYR A 73 -33.76 -23.31 8.67
C TYR A 73 -34.43 -23.18 7.30
N ARG A 74 -33.65 -23.19 6.20
CA ARG A 74 -34.20 -23.14 4.84
C ARG A 74 -35.09 -24.34 4.50
N LYS A 75 -34.63 -25.55 4.82
CA LYS A 75 -35.43 -26.78 4.66
C LYS A 75 -36.77 -26.70 5.41
N SER A 76 -36.79 -26.06 6.58
CA SER A 76 -38.03 -25.88 7.35
C SER A 76 -39.03 -24.97 6.63
N TRP A 77 -38.56 -23.94 5.93
CA TRP A 77 -39.39 -23.07 5.09
C TRP A 77 -39.86 -23.76 3.81
N ASP A 78 -39.00 -24.55 3.16
CA ASP A 78 -39.40 -25.34 1.99
C ASP A 78 -40.50 -26.35 2.35
N ALA A 79 -40.37 -27.00 3.50
CA ALA A 79 -41.40 -27.90 4.02
C ALA A 79 -42.70 -27.16 4.34
N HIS A 80 -42.60 -25.94 4.89
CA HIS A 80 -43.77 -25.10 5.13
C HIS A 80 -44.48 -24.71 3.83
N TRP A 81 -43.76 -24.27 2.79
CA TRP A 81 -44.36 -23.91 1.51
C TRP A 81 -45.03 -25.09 0.81
N LYS A 82 -44.42 -26.28 0.83
CA LYS A 82 -45.09 -27.51 0.36
C LYS A 82 -46.35 -27.83 1.15
N ALA A 83 -46.34 -27.61 2.47
CA ALA A 83 -47.53 -27.79 3.30
C ALA A 83 -48.62 -26.75 2.98
N VAL A 84 -48.24 -25.51 2.63
CA VAL A 84 -49.17 -24.46 2.20
C VAL A 84 -49.80 -24.80 0.85
N GLU A 85 -49.02 -25.31 -0.11
CA GLU A 85 -49.55 -25.78 -1.40
C GLU A 85 -50.59 -26.89 -1.21
N LYS A 86 -50.24 -27.92 -0.42
CA LYS A 86 -51.18 -29.00 -0.08
C LYS A 86 -52.42 -28.47 0.64
N TYR A 87 -52.24 -27.56 1.60
CA TYR A 87 -53.36 -26.91 2.30
C TYR A 87 -54.30 -26.18 1.33
N ASN A 88 -53.75 -25.45 0.36
CA ASN A 88 -54.54 -24.73 -0.64
C ASN A 88 -55.32 -25.68 -1.55
N GLU A 89 -54.73 -26.81 -1.95
CA GLU A 89 -55.42 -27.87 -2.70
C GLU A 89 -56.56 -28.50 -1.89
N ASP A 90 -56.29 -28.88 -0.64
CA ASP A 90 -57.28 -29.50 0.25
C ASP A 90 -58.41 -28.52 0.58
N LEU A 91 -58.09 -27.24 0.80
CA LEU A 91 -59.09 -26.19 1.03
C LEU A 91 -59.96 -25.98 -0.20
N LYS A 92 -59.38 -26.00 -1.41
CA LYS A 92 -60.13 -25.88 -2.67
C LYS A 92 -61.10 -27.05 -2.84
N LYS A 93 -60.64 -28.30 -2.64
CA LYS A 93 -61.49 -29.49 -2.66
C LYS A 93 -62.64 -29.38 -1.66
N TRP A 94 -62.33 -28.97 -0.42
CA TRP A 94 -63.34 -28.79 0.61
C TRP A 94 -64.37 -27.72 0.22
N LEU A 95 -63.95 -26.57 -0.34
CA LEU A 95 -64.85 -25.52 -0.82
C LEU A 95 -65.74 -26.00 -1.98
N ASP A 96 -65.21 -26.80 -2.90
CA ASP A 96 -65.97 -27.38 -4.02
C ASP A 96 -66.99 -28.43 -3.52
N ASP A 97 -66.60 -29.26 -2.55
CA ASP A 97 -67.49 -30.22 -1.89
C ASP A 97 -68.65 -29.52 -1.17
N GLN A 98 -68.39 -28.42 -0.46
CA GLN A 98 -69.43 -27.62 0.19
C GLN A 98 -70.42 -27.02 -0.82
N LYS A 99 -69.94 -26.55 -1.98
CA LYS A 99 -70.80 -26.07 -3.07
C LYS A 99 -71.65 -27.17 -3.68
N SER A 100 -71.08 -28.37 -3.87
CA SER A 100 -71.81 -29.52 -4.43
C SER A 100 -72.90 -30.05 -3.47
N ASN A 101 -72.63 -30.04 -2.16
CA ASN A 101 -73.61 -30.45 -1.14
C ASN A 101 -74.74 -29.42 -0.98
N ALA A 102 -74.46 -28.13 -1.17
CA ALA A 102 -75.50 -27.09 -1.19
C ALA A 102 -76.45 -27.18 -2.40
N GLN A 103 -76.06 -27.88 -3.48
CA GLN A 103 -76.88 -28.06 -4.70
C GLN A 103 -77.74 -29.34 -4.71
N LYS A 104 -77.59 -30.26 -3.75
CA LYS A 104 -78.47 -31.45 -3.65
C LYS A 104 -79.84 -31.06 -3.08
N LYS A 105 -80.87 -31.06 -3.93
CA LYS A 105 -82.29 -30.90 -3.52
C LYS A 105 -82.70 -32.06 -2.58
N PRO A 106 -83.53 -31.83 -1.54
CA PRO A 106 -84.05 -32.90 -0.69
C PRO A 106 -84.90 -33.88 -1.52
N PRO A 107 -84.90 -35.20 -1.24
CA PRO A 107 -85.79 -36.13 -1.89
C PRO A 107 -87.25 -35.83 -1.49
N GLU A 108 -88.16 -35.84 -2.47
CA GLU A 108 -89.60 -35.68 -2.23
C GLU A 108 -90.18 -36.89 -1.48
N PRO A 109 -91.16 -36.68 -0.58
CA PRO A 109 -91.69 -37.75 0.25
C PRO A 109 -92.60 -38.69 -0.54
N VAL A 110 -92.25 -39.98 -0.59
CA VAL A 110 -93.15 -41.06 -1.05
C VAL A 110 -94.00 -41.53 0.14
N LYS A 111 -95.32 -41.60 -0.04
CA LYS A 111 -96.26 -42.18 0.93
C LYS A 111 -96.69 -43.57 0.47
N GLU A 112 -96.56 -44.58 1.33
CA GLU A 112 -97.41 -45.78 1.26
C GLU A 112 -97.52 -46.49 2.64
N ASP A 113 -98.77 -46.73 3.02
CA ASP A 113 -99.36 -47.70 3.95
C ASP A 113 -98.60 -48.18 5.19
N GLY A 114 -98.89 -47.51 6.31
CA GLY A 114 -99.49 -48.16 7.48
C GLY A 114 -98.76 -49.38 8.07
N LYS A 115 -97.53 -49.20 8.57
CA LYS A 115 -97.00 -49.85 9.79
C LYS A 115 -95.62 -49.28 10.13
N ALA A 116 -95.48 -48.78 11.37
CA ALA A 116 -94.22 -48.26 11.87
C ALA A 116 -93.20 -49.40 12.07
N LYS A 117 -92.11 -49.37 11.30
CA LYS A 117 -90.83 -49.99 11.66
C LYS A 117 -89.93 -48.90 12.22
N GLU A 118 -89.36 -49.12 13.40
CA GLU A 118 -88.25 -48.30 13.90
C GLU A 118 -87.10 -48.34 12.88
N ALA A 119 -86.87 -47.21 12.21
CA ALA A 119 -85.67 -47.00 11.44
C ALA A 119 -84.54 -46.74 12.46
N LYS A 120 -83.55 -47.64 12.50
CA LYS A 120 -82.27 -47.36 13.14
C LYS A 120 -81.75 -46.02 12.60
N GLU A 121 -81.49 -45.09 13.51
CA GLU A 121 -80.81 -43.84 13.23
C GLU A 121 -79.44 -44.17 12.63
N ALA A 122 -79.33 -44.09 11.30
CA ALA A 122 -78.05 -44.18 10.63
C ALA A 122 -77.28 -42.90 10.98
N GLU A 123 -76.20 -43.06 11.73
CA GLU A 123 -75.27 -42.01 12.13
C GLU A 123 -74.88 -41.20 10.88
N LYS A 124 -75.35 -39.94 10.80
CA LYS A 124 -74.98 -39.04 9.69
C LYS A 124 -73.45 -38.89 9.71
N PRO A 125 -72.73 -39.19 8.62
CA PRO A 125 -71.29 -39.02 8.59
C PRO A 125 -70.97 -37.55 8.88
N LYS A 126 -70.10 -37.30 9.86
CA LYS A 126 -69.66 -35.95 10.21
C LYS A 126 -69.20 -35.23 8.95
N PRO A 127 -69.64 -33.98 8.71
CA PRO A 127 -69.17 -33.22 7.57
C PRO A 127 -67.63 -33.11 7.64
N PRO A 128 -66.94 -33.17 6.49
CA PRO A 128 -65.48 -33.13 6.47
C PRO A 128 -64.99 -31.85 7.15
N GLU A 129 -64.07 -31.99 8.11
CA GLU A 129 -63.50 -30.86 8.83
C GLU A 129 -62.73 -29.95 7.86
N ARG A 130 -62.90 -28.63 8.03
CA ARG A 130 -62.16 -27.64 7.24
C ARG A 130 -60.65 -27.82 7.50
N PRO A 131 -59.81 -27.92 6.45
CA PRO A 131 -58.36 -27.98 6.61
C PRO A 131 -57.84 -26.81 7.45
N ARG A 132 -56.82 -27.06 8.29
CA ARG A 132 -56.17 -26.02 9.10
C ARG A 132 -54.91 -25.52 8.41
N PRO A 133 -54.61 -24.20 8.45
CA PRO A 133 -53.41 -23.67 7.83
C PRO A 133 -52.15 -24.20 8.55
N PRO A 134 -51.09 -24.54 7.82
CA PRO A 134 -49.83 -24.99 8.42
C PRO A 134 -49.19 -23.86 9.22
N ARG A 135 -48.53 -24.20 10.33
CA ARG A 135 -47.81 -23.22 11.17
C ARG A 135 -46.49 -22.84 10.48
N ALA A 136 -46.25 -21.54 10.32
CA ALA A 136 -45.00 -21.04 9.78
C ALA A 136 -43.83 -21.25 10.77
N PRO A 137 -42.63 -21.62 10.27
CA PRO A 137 -41.39 -21.55 11.06
C PRO A 137 -41.14 -20.11 11.56
N PRO A 138 -40.43 -19.94 12.69
CA PRO A 138 -40.06 -18.62 13.17
C PRO A 138 -39.08 -17.96 12.19
N LEU A 139 -39.38 -16.73 11.77
CA LEU A 139 -38.50 -15.93 10.92
C LEU A 139 -37.23 -15.54 11.69
N ASP A 140 -36.07 -15.78 11.09
CA ASP A 140 -34.77 -15.44 11.66
C ASP A 140 -33.92 -14.75 10.57
N PRO A 141 -33.81 -13.40 10.59
CA PRO A 141 -33.12 -12.65 9.54
C PRO A 141 -31.65 -13.06 9.34
N GLY A 142 -30.96 -13.47 10.43
CA GLY A 142 -29.57 -13.91 10.35
C GLY A 142 -29.45 -15.25 9.62
N LYS A 143 -30.32 -16.21 9.95
CA LYS A 143 -30.35 -17.51 9.24
C LYS A 143 -30.85 -17.37 7.81
N GLU A 144 -31.77 -16.43 7.53
CA GLU A 144 -32.22 -16.13 6.16
C GLU A 144 -31.07 -15.63 5.28
N ALA A 145 -30.27 -14.68 5.77
CA ALA A 145 -29.09 -14.17 5.07
C ALA A 145 -28.08 -15.30 4.77
N MET A 146 -27.77 -16.11 5.78
CA MET A 146 -26.83 -17.24 5.63
C MET A 146 -27.37 -18.35 4.74
N ALA A 147 -28.69 -18.57 4.74
CA ALA A 147 -29.34 -19.54 3.87
C ALA A 147 -29.21 -19.12 2.40
N ARG A 148 -29.50 -17.85 2.09
CA ARG A 148 -29.29 -17.27 0.75
C ARG A 148 -27.83 -17.38 0.29
N ALA A 149 -26.89 -17.17 1.20
CA ALA A 149 -25.47 -17.37 0.94
C ALA A 149 -25.12 -18.84 0.62
N ALA A 150 -25.63 -19.79 1.42
CA ALA A 150 -25.43 -21.23 1.20
C ALA A 150 -26.11 -21.77 -0.07
N GLU A 151 -27.15 -21.10 -0.56
CA GLU A 151 -27.80 -21.40 -1.85
C GLU A 151 -27.08 -20.75 -3.05
N GLY A 152 -26.03 -19.96 -2.81
CA GLY A 152 -25.31 -19.23 -3.86
C GLY A 152 -26.10 -18.03 -4.41
N LEU A 153 -27.16 -17.60 -3.74
CA LEU A 153 -27.96 -16.42 -4.10
C LEU A 153 -27.32 -15.12 -3.60
N LEU A 154 -26.41 -15.22 -2.63
CA LEU A 154 -25.73 -14.08 -2.03
C LEU A 154 -24.21 -14.33 -2.01
N PRO A 155 -23.38 -13.44 -2.59
CA PRO A 155 -21.93 -13.49 -2.44
C PRO A 155 -21.51 -13.48 -0.97
N VAL A 156 -20.44 -14.21 -0.65
CA VAL A 156 -19.90 -14.30 0.72
C VAL A 156 -18.49 -13.77 0.74
N PHE A 157 -18.25 -12.78 1.60
CA PHE A 157 -16.94 -12.16 1.78
C PHE A 157 -16.41 -12.65 3.13
N ILE A 158 -15.24 -13.29 3.15
CA ILE A 158 -14.61 -13.75 4.40
C ILE A 158 -13.29 -13.00 4.55
N GLU A 159 -13.18 -12.20 5.61
CA GLU A 159 -11.92 -11.60 6.02
C GLU A 159 -11.01 -12.68 6.60
N ALA A 160 -9.83 -12.84 5.99
CA ALA A 160 -8.86 -13.87 6.32
C ALA A 160 -7.45 -13.42 5.88
N HIS A 161 -6.55 -13.22 6.85
CA HIS A 161 -5.22 -12.63 6.60
C HIS A 161 -4.09 -13.65 6.59
N ARG A 162 -4.16 -14.69 7.43
CA ARG A 162 -3.12 -15.72 7.54
C ARG A 162 -3.44 -16.91 6.63
N LYS A 163 -2.40 -17.68 6.32
CA LYS A 163 -2.50 -18.94 5.55
C LYS A 163 -3.64 -19.83 6.06
N ASP A 164 -3.63 -20.18 7.34
CA ASP A 164 -4.65 -21.06 7.94
C ASP A 164 -6.08 -20.51 7.77
N ASP A 165 -6.27 -19.20 7.95
CA ASP A 165 -7.58 -18.56 7.81
C ASP A 165 -8.12 -18.68 6.37
N ILE A 166 -7.23 -18.47 5.39
CA ILE A 166 -7.55 -18.58 3.96
C ILE A 166 -7.87 -20.04 3.64
N GLU A 167 -7.09 -21.00 4.14
CA GLU A 167 -7.37 -22.44 3.95
C GLU A 167 -8.75 -22.83 4.51
N TYR A 168 -9.12 -22.31 5.69
CA TYR A 168 -10.45 -22.53 6.27
C TYR A 168 -11.57 -21.85 5.47
N ALA A 169 -11.34 -20.65 4.94
CA ALA A 169 -12.31 -19.98 4.06
C ALA A 169 -12.55 -20.79 2.78
N LEU A 170 -11.49 -21.26 2.13
CA LEU A 170 -11.56 -22.11 0.94
C LEU A 170 -12.20 -23.48 1.25
N LEU A 171 -11.95 -24.05 2.42
CA LEU A 171 -12.63 -25.27 2.86
C LEU A 171 -14.13 -25.03 3.01
N LEU A 172 -14.54 -23.91 3.61
CA LEU A 172 -15.95 -23.55 3.78
C LEU A 172 -16.65 -23.31 2.43
N GLU A 173 -15.96 -22.68 1.46
CA GLU A 173 -16.44 -22.55 0.08
C GLU A 173 -16.75 -23.91 -0.52
N ARG A 174 -15.83 -24.87 -0.43
CA ARG A 174 -16.02 -26.24 -0.95
C ARG A 174 -17.15 -26.99 -0.23
N GLU A 175 -17.23 -26.90 1.10
CA GLU A 175 -18.24 -27.63 1.88
C GLU A 175 -19.66 -27.08 1.69
N MET A 176 -19.80 -25.77 1.51
CA MET A 176 -21.10 -25.08 1.49
C MET A 176 -21.50 -24.58 0.09
N GLY A 177 -20.61 -24.65 -0.91
CA GLY A 177 -20.87 -24.16 -2.26
C GLY A 177 -20.94 -22.64 -2.35
N LEU A 178 -20.15 -21.92 -1.55
CA LEU A 178 -20.24 -20.46 -1.42
C LEU A 178 -19.66 -19.75 -2.65
N LYS A 179 -20.28 -18.64 -3.06
CA LYS A 179 -19.67 -17.66 -3.97
C LYS A 179 -18.70 -16.77 -3.17
N LEU A 180 -17.48 -17.27 -2.96
CA LEU A 180 -16.54 -16.70 -2.00
C LEU A 180 -15.69 -15.56 -2.58
N THR A 181 -15.54 -14.49 -1.80
CA THR A 181 -14.44 -13.53 -1.89
C THR A 181 -13.65 -13.56 -0.59
N VAL A 182 -12.34 -13.73 -0.66
CA VAL A 182 -11.45 -13.65 0.49
C VAL A 182 -10.94 -12.21 0.61
N LEU A 183 -11.26 -11.52 1.71
CA LEU A 183 -10.74 -10.18 1.99
C LEU A 183 -9.46 -10.28 2.81
N GLY A 184 -8.44 -9.48 2.45
CA GLY A 184 -7.27 -9.29 3.29
C GLY A 184 -6.15 -10.31 3.11
N ALA A 185 -6.07 -11.02 1.98
CA ALA A 185 -5.03 -12.03 1.67
C ALA A 185 -3.60 -11.46 1.56
N THR A 186 -3.07 -10.91 2.66
CA THR A 186 -1.84 -10.10 2.75
C THR A 186 -0.60 -10.93 3.01
N ALA A 187 -0.65 -11.85 3.99
CA ALA A 187 0.51 -12.63 4.43
C ALA A 187 0.51 -14.07 3.91
N GLY A 188 -0.67 -14.69 3.75
CA GLY A 188 -0.78 -16.11 3.45
C GLY A 188 -0.32 -16.50 2.05
N ALA A 189 -0.53 -15.63 1.06
CA ALA A 189 -0.30 -15.92 -0.36
C ALA A 189 1.19 -15.89 -0.79
N THR A 190 2.08 -15.38 0.05
CA THR A 190 3.49 -15.12 -0.30
C THR A 190 4.51 -15.77 0.62
N ALA A 191 4.08 -16.41 1.71
CA ALA A 191 4.95 -17.12 2.65
C ALA A 191 5.46 -18.46 2.07
N GLY A 192 6.33 -18.38 1.06
CA GLY A 192 7.03 -19.51 0.46
C GLY A 192 7.69 -19.18 -0.88
N ALA A 193 8.83 -18.49 -0.87
CA ALA A 193 9.63 -18.17 -2.06
C ALA A 193 10.39 -19.38 -2.66
N THR A 194 9.89 -20.61 -2.51
CA THR A 194 10.50 -21.80 -3.11
C THR A 194 9.43 -22.83 -3.49
N SER A 195 9.19 -22.94 -4.80
CA SER A 195 8.43 -23.98 -5.52
C SER A 195 7.01 -24.30 -5.02
N ALA A 196 5.99 -23.84 -5.76
CA ALA A 196 4.58 -24.26 -5.69
C ALA A 196 3.95 -24.19 -4.28
N ASP A 197 3.59 -22.96 -3.86
CA ASP A 197 2.85 -22.72 -2.63
C ASP A 197 1.49 -23.45 -2.64
N SER A 198 1.30 -24.42 -1.72
CA SER A 198 0.05 -25.18 -1.57
C SER A 198 -1.19 -24.31 -1.42
N LEU A 199 -1.03 -23.09 -0.90
CA LEU A 199 -2.12 -22.11 -0.75
C LEU A 199 -2.48 -21.45 -2.08
N THR A 200 -1.50 -21.00 -2.85
CA THR A 200 -1.74 -20.41 -4.17
C THR A 200 -2.43 -21.42 -5.07
N ASP A 201 -1.97 -22.67 -5.08
CA ASP A 201 -2.64 -23.77 -5.77
C ASP A 201 -4.07 -24.00 -5.26
N ALA A 202 -4.30 -23.91 -3.95
CA ALA A 202 -5.65 -24.04 -3.37
C ALA A 202 -6.57 -22.88 -3.78
N ILE A 203 -6.06 -21.66 -3.86
CA ILE A 203 -6.78 -20.47 -4.33
C ILE A 203 -7.14 -20.65 -5.81
N VAL A 204 -6.17 -21.03 -6.65
CA VAL A 204 -6.39 -21.20 -8.10
C VAL A 204 -7.37 -22.34 -8.40
N LYS A 205 -7.36 -23.41 -7.60
CA LYS A 205 -8.34 -24.51 -7.68
C LYS A 205 -9.73 -24.11 -7.19
N SER A 206 -9.84 -23.07 -6.36
CA SER A 206 -11.12 -22.53 -5.91
C SER A 206 -11.73 -21.60 -6.96
N ARG A 207 -13.01 -21.26 -6.83
CA ARG A 207 -13.63 -20.19 -7.63
C ARG A 207 -13.63 -18.84 -6.91
N ALA A 208 -12.85 -18.73 -5.83
CA ALA A 208 -12.86 -17.54 -5.00
C ALA A 208 -12.19 -16.36 -5.69
N THR A 209 -12.74 -15.16 -5.47
CA THR A 209 -12.01 -13.92 -5.73
C THR A 209 -11.16 -13.58 -4.51
N VAL A 210 -9.94 -13.09 -4.72
CA VAL A 210 -9.04 -12.68 -3.64
C VAL A 210 -8.88 -11.16 -3.69
N ALA A 211 -9.38 -10.47 -2.66
CA ALA A 211 -9.20 -9.04 -2.48
C ALA A 211 -7.98 -8.77 -1.60
N VAL A 212 -6.94 -8.17 -2.19
CA VAL A 212 -5.68 -7.86 -1.49
C VAL A 212 -5.80 -6.50 -0.78
N GLU A 213 -5.60 -6.48 0.55
CA GLU A 213 -5.86 -5.30 1.41
C GLU A 213 -4.94 -5.22 2.64
N PRO A 214 -4.23 -4.10 2.92
CA PRO A 214 -3.82 -3.04 2.00
C PRO A 214 -2.49 -3.40 1.33
N VAL A 215 -2.30 -3.03 0.05
CA VAL A 215 -1.02 -3.25 -0.65
C VAL A 215 0.15 -2.46 -0.02
N ILE A 216 -0.14 -1.35 0.69
CA ILE A 216 0.84 -0.63 1.51
C ILE A 216 0.44 -0.72 2.97
N LEU A 217 1.38 -1.16 3.82
CA LEU A 217 1.17 -1.27 5.26
C LEU A 217 1.78 -0.09 6.01
N GLU A 218 1.01 0.50 6.92
CA GLU A 218 1.53 1.48 7.90
C GLU A 218 2.06 0.80 9.17
N ARG A 219 1.58 -0.41 9.47
CA ARG A 219 1.98 -1.21 10.64
C ARG A 219 2.15 -2.68 10.24
N LEU A 220 3.26 -3.27 10.67
CA LEU A 220 3.49 -4.71 10.57
C LEU A 220 2.88 -5.39 11.79
N THR A 221 1.77 -6.09 11.60
CA THR A 221 1.27 -7.07 12.58
C THR A 221 1.68 -8.48 12.12
N LEU A 222 1.58 -9.47 13.01
CA LEU A 222 1.80 -10.88 12.66
C LEU A 222 0.96 -11.34 11.46
N GLU A 223 -0.24 -10.77 11.31
CA GLU A 223 -1.20 -11.06 10.22
C GLU A 223 -0.72 -10.57 8.85
N HIS A 224 0.25 -9.66 8.82
CA HIS A 224 0.80 -9.06 7.61
C HIS A 224 2.24 -9.53 7.31
N ARG A 225 2.73 -10.54 8.05
CA ARG A 225 4.08 -11.08 7.87
C ARG A 225 4.18 -11.80 6.52
N GLY A 226 5.02 -11.28 5.61
CA GLY A 226 5.16 -11.80 4.25
C GLY A 226 4.46 -10.95 3.19
N HIS A 227 3.74 -9.90 3.61
CA HIS A 227 3.14 -8.93 2.71
C HIS A 227 4.16 -8.31 1.76
N SER A 228 3.81 -8.23 0.48
CA SER A 228 4.66 -7.68 -0.58
C SER A 228 3.80 -6.92 -1.58
N GLU A 229 4.38 -5.87 -2.18
CA GLU A 229 3.79 -5.17 -3.33
C GLU A 229 3.53 -6.14 -4.50
N SER A 230 4.31 -7.22 -4.58
CA SER A 230 4.20 -8.26 -5.62
C SER A 230 3.07 -9.28 -5.39
N THR A 231 2.40 -9.28 -4.23
CA THR A 231 1.37 -10.29 -3.89
C THR A 231 0.29 -10.40 -4.96
N SER A 232 -0.26 -9.26 -5.41
CA SER A 232 -1.30 -9.24 -6.45
C SER A 232 -0.78 -9.80 -7.78
N ALA A 233 0.46 -9.46 -8.16
CA ALA A 233 1.09 -9.93 -9.39
C ALA A 233 1.31 -11.45 -9.37
N ARG A 234 1.79 -11.99 -8.24
CA ARG A 234 2.03 -13.43 -8.07
C ARG A 234 0.74 -14.24 -8.14
N LEU A 235 -0.32 -13.76 -7.47
CA LEU A 235 -1.63 -14.41 -7.50
C LEU A 235 -2.24 -14.39 -8.92
N GLU A 236 -2.16 -13.25 -9.60
CA GLU A 236 -2.67 -13.12 -10.97
C GLU A 236 -1.89 -14.01 -11.94
N ALA A 237 -0.55 -14.03 -11.85
CA ALA A 237 0.29 -14.90 -12.67
C ALA A 237 0.02 -16.40 -12.44
N ALA A 238 -0.42 -16.77 -11.23
CA ALA A 238 -0.84 -18.13 -10.92
C ALA A 238 -2.26 -18.49 -11.43
N GLY A 239 -3.02 -17.49 -11.92
CA GLY A 239 -4.38 -17.67 -12.45
C GLY A 239 -5.51 -17.35 -11.46
N ALA A 240 -5.22 -16.74 -10.31
CA ALA A 240 -6.25 -16.34 -9.36
C ALA A 240 -7.02 -15.08 -9.84
N SER A 241 -8.30 -14.97 -9.47
CA SER A 241 -9.10 -13.76 -9.66
C SER A 241 -8.76 -12.74 -8.58
N VAL A 242 -8.02 -11.68 -8.94
CA VAL A 242 -7.51 -10.68 -7.98
C VAL A 242 -8.32 -9.39 -8.04
N ALA A 243 -8.82 -8.96 -6.89
CA ALA A 243 -9.33 -7.61 -6.64
C ALA A 243 -8.36 -6.84 -5.74
N ILE A 244 -8.40 -5.52 -5.83
CA ILE A 244 -7.68 -4.64 -4.91
C ILE A 244 -8.71 -3.88 -4.11
N ALA A 245 -8.53 -3.85 -2.80
CA ALA A 245 -9.43 -3.13 -1.91
C ALA A 245 -8.62 -2.35 -0.86
N SER A 246 -9.35 -1.48 -0.15
CA SER A 246 -8.79 -0.69 0.93
C SER A 246 -9.44 -1.14 2.24
N PRO A 247 -8.67 -1.64 3.22
CA PRO A 247 -9.20 -1.91 4.54
C PRO A 247 -9.48 -0.55 5.17
N GLY A 248 -10.71 -0.30 5.58
CA GLY A 248 -11.00 0.99 6.17
C GLY A 248 -12.36 1.10 6.81
N SER A 249 -12.36 1.73 7.97
CA SER A 249 -13.57 2.21 8.64
C SER A 249 -13.88 3.67 8.26
N SER A 250 -13.08 4.27 7.37
CA SER A 250 -13.11 5.68 7.02
C SER A 250 -13.07 5.95 5.51
N GLY A 251 -13.70 7.05 5.08
CA GLY A 251 -13.64 7.50 3.69
C GLY A 251 -12.24 7.96 3.24
N LEU A 252 -11.35 8.29 4.18
CA LEU A 252 -9.96 8.66 3.88
C LEU A 252 -9.17 7.44 3.37
N GLU A 253 -9.34 6.28 4.01
CA GLU A 253 -8.71 5.04 3.56
C GLU A 253 -9.25 4.63 2.19
N ALA A 254 -10.58 4.60 2.04
CA ALA A 254 -11.20 4.30 0.76
C ALA A 254 -10.66 5.19 -0.37
N SER A 255 -10.43 6.48 -0.12
CA SER A 255 -9.87 7.43 -1.11
C SER A 255 -8.48 7.07 -1.66
N ARG A 256 -7.78 6.13 -1.01
CA ARG A 256 -6.43 5.66 -1.40
C ARG A 256 -6.46 4.38 -2.23
N LEU A 257 -7.64 3.84 -2.54
CA LEU A 257 -7.81 2.63 -3.33
C LEU A 257 -6.96 2.62 -4.62
N ARG A 258 -6.95 3.73 -5.36
CA ARG A 258 -6.15 3.87 -6.59
C ARG A 258 -4.65 3.69 -6.33
N LEU A 259 -4.13 4.22 -5.23
CA LEU A 259 -2.71 4.10 -4.88
C LEU A 259 -2.32 2.65 -4.61
N HIS A 260 -3.18 1.85 -3.98
CA HIS A 260 -2.93 0.43 -3.81
C HIS A 260 -2.76 -0.30 -5.15
N ALA A 261 -3.49 0.11 -6.19
CA ALA A 261 -3.30 -0.42 -7.54
C ALA A 261 -2.00 0.05 -8.20
N VAL A 262 -1.62 1.32 -8.06
CA VAL A 262 -0.32 1.80 -8.54
C VAL A 262 0.82 0.99 -7.92
N VAL A 263 0.72 0.66 -6.64
CA VAL A 263 1.73 -0.14 -5.93
C VAL A 263 1.73 -1.60 -6.38
N ALA A 264 0.55 -2.18 -6.65
CA ALA A 264 0.47 -3.51 -7.23
C ALA A 264 1.15 -3.57 -8.61
N VAL A 265 1.01 -2.53 -9.44
CA VAL A 265 1.70 -2.41 -10.74
C VAL A 265 3.21 -2.33 -10.56
N ARG A 266 3.68 -1.53 -9.59
CA ARG A 266 5.08 -1.51 -9.18
C ARG A 266 5.58 -2.88 -8.73
N GLY A 267 4.76 -3.64 -8.01
CA GLY A 267 5.01 -5.03 -7.63
C GLY A 267 4.99 -6.04 -8.79
N GLY A 268 4.66 -5.59 -10.01
CA GLY A 268 4.69 -6.41 -11.22
C GLY A 268 3.33 -6.82 -11.77
N LEU A 269 2.22 -6.32 -11.20
CA LEU A 269 0.89 -6.55 -11.76
C LEU A 269 0.76 -5.80 -13.08
N ASP A 270 0.17 -6.44 -14.07
CA ASP A 270 -0.10 -5.78 -15.35
C ASP A 270 -1.07 -4.59 -15.16
N PRO A 271 -0.83 -3.41 -15.76
CA PRO A 271 -1.68 -2.23 -15.60
C PRO A 271 -3.15 -2.45 -15.98
N GLU A 272 -3.45 -3.22 -17.03
CA GLU A 272 -4.83 -3.52 -17.41
C GLU A 272 -5.51 -4.41 -16.37
N LYS A 273 -4.77 -5.40 -15.83
CA LYS A 273 -5.24 -6.25 -14.73
C LYS A 273 -5.45 -5.45 -13.44
N ALA A 274 -4.57 -4.50 -13.14
CA ALA A 274 -4.72 -3.60 -12.00
C ALA A 274 -5.98 -2.73 -12.13
N LEU A 275 -6.27 -2.20 -13.33
CA LEU A 275 -7.50 -1.46 -13.58
C LEU A 275 -8.74 -2.37 -13.43
N ALA A 276 -8.69 -3.60 -13.95
CA ALA A 276 -9.76 -4.58 -13.78
C ALA A 276 -9.99 -4.94 -12.30
N ALA A 277 -8.91 -5.06 -11.51
CA ALA A 277 -8.95 -5.34 -10.08
C ALA A 277 -9.62 -4.22 -9.25
N LEU A 278 -9.69 -3.00 -9.79
CA LEU A 278 -10.43 -1.87 -9.21
C LEU A 278 -11.88 -1.76 -9.72
N THR A 279 -12.22 -2.42 -10.84
CA THR A 279 -13.45 -2.15 -11.60
C THR A 279 -14.27 -3.41 -11.86
N SER A 280 -13.97 -4.14 -12.93
CA SER A 280 -14.77 -5.27 -13.40
C SER A 280 -14.70 -6.50 -12.49
N VAL A 281 -13.58 -6.73 -11.80
CA VAL A 281 -13.45 -7.85 -10.85
C VAL A 281 -14.34 -7.68 -9.62
N PRO A 282 -14.27 -6.56 -8.86
CA PRO A 282 -15.18 -6.37 -7.73
C PRO A 282 -16.65 -6.27 -8.15
N ALA A 283 -16.96 -5.71 -9.32
CA ALA A 283 -18.33 -5.70 -9.85
C ALA A 283 -18.88 -7.13 -10.03
N ARG A 284 -18.08 -8.05 -10.60
CA ARG A 284 -18.44 -9.46 -10.75
C ARG A 284 -18.53 -10.19 -9.41
N ALA A 285 -17.61 -9.92 -8.48
CA ALA A 285 -17.63 -10.52 -7.15
C ALA A 285 -18.92 -10.17 -6.38
N LEU A 286 -19.48 -8.99 -6.62
CA LEU A 286 -20.74 -8.52 -6.05
C LEU A 286 -21.99 -8.92 -6.87
N GLY A 287 -21.84 -9.55 -8.03
CA GLY A 287 -22.94 -9.86 -8.95
C GLY A 287 -23.56 -8.62 -9.63
N LEU A 288 -22.78 -7.55 -9.76
CA LEU A 288 -23.18 -6.26 -10.34
C LEU A 288 -22.50 -5.97 -11.68
N GLU A 289 -21.85 -6.95 -12.31
CA GLU A 289 -21.21 -6.82 -13.62
C GLU A 289 -22.21 -6.40 -14.70
N GLY A 290 -23.50 -6.67 -14.51
CA GLY A 290 -24.59 -6.21 -15.38
C GLY A 290 -24.70 -4.68 -15.45
N ARG A 291 -24.29 -3.98 -14.40
CA ARG A 291 -24.46 -2.52 -14.23
C ARG A 291 -23.14 -1.75 -14.16
N LEU A 292 -22.10 -2.33 -13.54
CA LEU A 292 -20.88 -1.62 -13.14
C LEU A 292 -19.60 -2.25 -13.71
N GLY A 293 -18.50 -1.50 -13.61
CA GLY A 293 -17.14 -2.02 -13.74
C GLY A 293 -16.56 -2.03 -15.15
N VAL A 294 -17.34 -1.73 -16.19
CA VAL A 294 -16.87 -1.60 -17.59
C VAL A 294 -17.62 -0.46 -18.26
N LEU A 295 -16.92 0.31 -19.12
CA LEU A 295 -17.56 1.28 -20.01
C LEU A 295 -18.12 0.55 -21.24
N ALA A 296 -19.44 0.31 -21.24
CA ALA A 296 -20.14 -0.32 -22.36
C ALA A 296 -21.60 0.17 -22.45
N PRO A 297 -22.24 0.12 -23.64
CA PRO A 297 -23.66 0.45 -23.77
C PRO A 297 -24.53 -0.35 -22.80
N GLY A 298 -25.49 0.34 -22.16
CA GLY A 298 -26.41 -0.27 -21.18
C GLY A 298 -25.85 -0.44 -19.76
N LYS A 299 -24.60 -0.07 -19.51
CA LYS A 299 -24.03 0.04 -18.15
C LYS A 299 -24.37 1.39 -17.52
N ASP A 300 -24.27 1.47 -16.20
CA ASP A 300 -24.40 2.73 -15.49
C ASP A 300 -23.23 3.65 -15.89
N ALA A 301 -23.52 4.90 -16.23
CA ALA A 301 -22.53 5.87 -16.72
C ALA A 301 -21.67 6.48 -15.59
N ASP A 302 -20.94 5.62 -14.88
CA ASP A 302 -19.98 5.99 -13.84
C ASP A 302 -18.59 6.17 -14.48
N ILE A 303 -18.22 7.42 -14.77
CA ILE A 303 -17.06 7.76 -15.61
C ILE A 303 -16.10 8.64 -14.82
N VAL A 304 -14.82 8.30 -14.84
CA VAL A 304 -13.76 9.13 -14.26
C VAL A 304 -12.81 9.55 -15.36
N VAL A 305 -12.63 10.86 -15.52
CA VAL A 305 -11.68 11.45 -16.45
C VAL A 305 -10.45 11.86 -15.66
N PHE A 306 -9.28 11.41 -16.11
CA PHE A 306 -7.99 11.76 -15.52
C PHE A 306 -7.24 12.73 -16.43
N ASP A 307 -6.43 13.60 -15.84
CA ASP A 307 -5.53 14.52 -16.57
C ASP A 307 -4.25 13.82 -17.11
N GLY A 308 -4.13 12.51 -16.90
CA GLY A 308 -3.03 11.65 -17.33
C GLY A 308 -3.41 10.17 -17.21
N GLU A 309 -2.41 9.28 -17.25
CA GLU A 309 -2.60 7.82 -17.12
C GLU A 309 -3.27 7.47 -15.76
N PRO A 310 -4.41 6.75 -15.72
CA PRO A 310 -5.14 6.51 -14.46
C PRO A 310 -4.35 5.82 -13.35
N LEU A 311 -3.38 4.97 -13.70
CA LEU A 311 -2.51 4.26 -12.76
C LEU A 311 -1.13 4.94 -12.58
N ASP A 312 -1.02 6.21 -12.95
CA ASP A 312 0.06 7.08 -12.52
C ASP A 312 -0.34 7.78 -11.21
N VAL A 313 0.58 7.79 -10.25
CA VAL A 313 0.43 8.49 -8.96
C VAL A 313 0.23 10.00 -9.15
N MET A 314 0.77 10.55 -10.22
CA MET A 314 0.73 11.98 -10.57
C MET A 314 -0.62 12.42 -11.14
N SER A 315 -1.33 11.51 -11.81
CA SER A 315 -2.61 11.81 -12.44
C SER A 315 -3.68 12.13 -11.40
N ARG A 316 -4.53 13.11 -11.68
CA ARG A 316 -5.67 13.49 -10.85
C ARG A 316 -6.96 13.19 -11.60
N ALA A 317 -7.98 12.77 -10.86
CA ALA A 317 -9.33 12.71 -11.42
C ALA A 317 -9.82 14.15 -11.64
N GLU A 318 -9.91 14.57 -12.90
CA GLU A 318 -10.35 15.89 -13.33
C GLU A 318 -11.88 15.97 -13.29
N LEU A 319 -12.57 14.98 -13.87
CA LEU A 319 -14.03 14.89 -13.87
C LEU A 319 -14.48 13.55 -13.30
N VAL A 320 -15.56 13.56 -12.52
CA VAL A 320 -16.21 12.35 -12.03
C VAL A 320 -17.70 12.45 -12.32
N TYR A 321 -18.17 11.57 -13.18
CA TYR A 321 -19.58 11.35 -13.48
C TYR A 321 -20.08 10.12 -12.73
N VAL A 322 -21.28 10.21 -12.16
CA VAL A 322 -22.00 9.07 -11.57
C VAL A 322 -23.37 9.04 -12.24
N GLU A 323 -23.68 7.94 -12.91
CA GLU A 323 -24.90 7.79 -13.73
C GLU A 323 -25.10 8.91 -14.77
N GLY A 324 -23.99 9.43 -15.31
CA GLY A 324 -23.98 10.48 -16.31
C GLY A 324 -24.07 11.90 -15.73
N GLU A 325 -24.26 12.07 -14.43
CA GLU A 325 -24.27 13.37 -13.76
C GLU A 325 -22.86 13.74 -13.26
N LEU A 326 -22.42 14.97 -13.53
CA LEU A 326 -21.12 15.47 -13.06
C LEU A 326 -21.17 15.76 -11.55
N HIS A 327 -20.33 15.09 -10.77
CA HIS A 327 -20.27 15.22 -9.30
C HIS A 327 -18.96 15.79 -8.77
N ALA A 328 -17.87 15.75 -9.53
CA ALA A 328 -16.62 16.42 -9.18
C ALA A 328 -15.88 16.89 -10.43
N GLY A 329 -15.20 18.03 -10.31
CA GLY A 329 -14.52 18.69 -11.43
C GLY A 329 -15.30 19.86 -12.02
N GLU A 330 -14.59 20.81 -12.62
CA GLU A 330 -15.21 21.79 -13.54
C GLU A 330 -15.03 21.28 -14.97
N PRO A 331 -16.07 21.32 -15.84
CA PRO A 331 -15.92 20.94 -17.23
C PRO A 331 -14.81 21.79 -17.88
N PRO A 332 -13.96 21.20 -18.73
CA PRO A 332 -12.79 21.88 -19.24
C PRO A 332 -13.21 23.15 -20.00
N ARG A 333 -12.66 24.29 -19.59
CA ARG A 333 -12.61 25.46 -20.48
C ARG A 333 -11.70 25.11 -21.65
N PRO A 334 -12.02 25.51 -22.89
CA PRO A 334 -11.17 25.21 -24.04
C PRO A 334 -9.74 25.70 -23.75
N ARG A 335 -8.79 24.75 -23.64
CA ARG A 335 -7.38 25.09 -23.41
C ARG A 335 -6.85 25.79 -24.65
N ILE A 336 -6.38 27.03 -24.48
CA ILE A 336 -5.43 27.63 -25.41
C ILE A 336 -4.18 26.74 -25.35
N ALA A 337 -3.77 26.21 -26.51
CA ALA A 337 -2.62 25.31 -26.63
C ALA A 337 -1.40 25.91 -25.91
N SER A 338 -0.90 25.21 -24.89
CA SER A 338 0.37 25.53 -24.26
C SER A 338 1.50 25.18 -25.22
N LYS A 339 2.30 26.18 -25.59
CA LYS A 339 3.51 26.02 -26.40
C LYS A 339 4.38 24.89 -25.84
N GLU A 340 4.73 23.96 -26.73
CA GLU A 340 5.78 22.97 -26.53
C GLU A 340 7.07 23.67 -26.06
N ALA A 341 7.76 23.05 -25.10
CA ALA A 341 9.06 23.52 -24.66
C ALA A 341 10.06 23.45 -25.81
N GLU A 342 10.69 24.59 -26.14
CA GLU A 342 11.72 24.64 -27.18
C GLU A 342 12.92 23.77 -26.81
N PRO A 343 13.52 23.06 -27.78
CA PRO A 343 14.73 22.28 -27.56
C PRO A 343 15.90 23.21 -27.24
N VAL A 344 16.55 22.96 -26.10
CA VAL A 344 17.76 23.69 -25.70
C VAL A 344 18.90 23.38 -26.68
N ALA A 345 19.52 24.44 -27.19
CA ALA A 345 20.55 24.40 -28.23
C ALA A 345 21.76 23.53 -27.87
N LYS A 346 22.25 22.77 -28.86
CA LYS A 346 23.55 22.08 -28.84
C LYS A 346 24.68 23.10 -28.65
N LEU A 347 25.51 22.93 -27.62
CA LEU A 347 26.77 23.65 -27.48
C LEU A 347 27.94 22.67 -27.21
N ALA A 348 29.08 23.00 -27.81
CA ALA A 348 30.29 22.18 -27.94
C ALA A 348 30.99 21.85 -26.60
N PRO A 349 31.76 20.73 -26.53
CA PRO A 349 32.41 20.28 -25.31
C PRO A 349 33.54 21.22 -24.87
N ALA A 350 33.54 21.60 -23.59
CA ALA A 350 34.68 22.24 -22.95
C ALA A 350 35.71 21.18 -22.56
N SER A 351 36.92 21.29 -23.12
CA SER A 351 38.08 20.46 -22.78
C SER A 351 38.67 20.92 -21.44
N SER A 352 38.69 20.04 -20.44
CA SER A 352 39.63 20.13 -19.32
C SER A 352 40.34 18.78 -19.18
N THR A 353 41.64 18.78 -19.47
CA THR A 353 42.50 17.60 -19.36
C THR A 353 43.03 17.52 -17.92
N PRO A 354 42.80 16.43 -17.15
CA PRO A 354 43.53 16.19 -15.92
C PRO A 354 44.89 15.53 -16.23
N ALA A 355 45.92 15.91 -15.46
CA ALA A 355 47.27 15.36 -15.56
C ALA A 355 47.32 13.85 -15.20
N PRO A 356 48.28 13.08 -15.77
CA PRO A 356 48.31 11.64 -15.61
C PRO A 356 48.91 11.25 -14.25
N ARG A 357 48.21 10.40 -13.50
CA ARG A 357 48.79 9.58 -12.42
C ARG A 357 48.87 8.13 -12.88
N ALA A 358 49.98 7.47 -12.57
CA ALA A 358 50.28 6.10 -12.97
C ALA A 358 49.19 5.12 -12.49
N ARG A 359 48.66 4.33 -13.43
CA ARG A 359 47.53 3.42 -13.26
C ARG A 359 48.03 2.02 -12.89
N ALA A 360 47.42 1.42 -11.87
CA ALA A 360 47.40 -0.04 -11.68
C ALA A 360 46.69 -0.71 -12.88
N PRO A 361 46.90 -2.01 -13.17
CA PRO A 361 46.24 -2.68 -14.29
C PRO A 361 44.70 -2.58 -14.14
N ALA A 362 44.06 -2.00 -15.16
CA ALA A 362 42.64 -1.64 -15.16
C ALA A 362 41.75 -2.88 -15.22
N GLY A 363 40.66 -2.87 -14.44
CA GLY A 363 39.54 -3.79 -14.62
C GLY A 363 38.84 -3.54 -15.96
N LYS A 364 38.13 -4.57 -16.45
CA LYS A 364 37.34 -4.52 -17.69
C LYS A 364 36.24 -3.46 -17.55
N ALA A 365 36.09 -2.55 -18.52
CA ALA A 365 35.00 -1.58 -18.53
C ALA A 365 33.64 -2.23 -18.82
N ILE A 366 32.57 -1.57 -18.38
CA ILE A 366 31.18 -1.91 -18.76
C ILE A 366 30.56 -0.66 -19.37
N ALA A 367 29.89 -0.81 -20.51
CA ALA A 367 29.16 0.25 -21.19
C ALA A 367 27.66 -0.10 -21.28
N LEU A 368 26.81 0.66 -20.59
CA LEU A 368 25.36 0.54 -20.65
C LEU A 368 24.82 1.51 -21.70
N ARG A 369 24.18 1.00 -22.75
CA ARG A 369 23.74 1.79 -23.91
C ARG A 369 22.22 1.81 -24.07
N GLY A 370 21.69 2.91 -24.60
CA GLY A 370 20.31 3.02 -25.06
C GLY A 370 19.28 3.40 -23.99
N ALA A 371 19.68 3.52 -22.72
CA ALA A 371 18.79 3.93 -21.63
C ALA A 371 18.58 5.44 -21.60
N ARG A 372 17.46 5.91 -21.04
CA ARG A 372 17.32 7.30 -20.61
C ARG A 372 18.10 7.49 -19.30
N ILE A 373 19.18 8.26 -19.33
CA ILE A 373 20.00 8.54 -18.14
C ILE A 373 19.50 9.84 -17.52
N VAL A 374 19.16 9.82 -16.23
CA VAL A 374 18.71 11.00 -15.47
C VAL A 374 19.62 11.18 -14.28
N THR A 375 20.36 12.29 -14.23
CA THR A 375 21.34 12.57 -13.18
C THR A 375 21.38 14.05 -12.82
N PRO A 376 21.61 14.40 -11.55
CA PRO A 376 22.01 15.75 -11.18
C PRO A 376 23.32 16.17 -11.85
N ARG A 377 23.41 17.43 -12.27
CA ARG A 377 24.62 18.11 -12.74
C ARG A 377 24.48 19.62 -12.49
N GLY A 378 25.44 20.21 -11.77
CA GLY A 378 25.43 21.66 -11.50
C GLY A 378 24.19 22.16 -10.72
N GLY A 379 23.59 21.33 -9.87
CA GLY A 379 22.41 21.68 -9.07
C GLY A 379 21.08 21.62 -9.81
N ARG A 380 21.07 21.07 -11.03
CA ARG A 380 19.88 20.78 -11.84
C ARG A 380 19.86 19.32 -12.26
N VAL A 381 18.70 18.84 -12.67
CA VAL A 381 18.58 17.49 -13.24
C VAL A 381 18.77 17.54 -14.76
N MET A 382 19.68 16.72 -15.25
CA MET A 382 19.92 16.50 -16.67
C MET A 382 19.32 15.15 -17.09
N SER A 383 18.72 15.11 -18.28
CA SER A 383 18.26 13.87 -18.91
C SER A 383 18.93 13.69 -20.27
N ILE A 384 19.39 12.47 -20.55
CA ILE A 384 19.98 12.07 -21.83
C ILE A 384 19.17 10.91 -22.38
N ASP A 385 18.53 11.15 -23.52
CA ASP A 385 17.80 10.12 -24.26
C ASP A 385 18.76 9.20 -25.00
N ARG A 386 18.48 7.88 -24.95
CA ARG A 386 19.33 6.84 -25.57
C ARG A 386 20.81 7.01 -25.19
N GLY A 387 21.05 7.35 -23.93
CA GLY A 387 22.37 7.63 -23.40
C GLY A 387 23.26 6.38 -23.27
N THR A 388 24.55 6.65 -23.15
CA THR A 388 25.60 5.68 -22.86
C THR A 388 26.26 6.04 -21.53
N LEU A 389 26.33 5.09 -20.60
CA LEU A 389 27.09 5.19 -19.35
C LEU A 389 28.25 4.19 -19.39
N VAL A 390 29.48 4.66 -19.21
CA VAL A 390 30.70 3.84 -19.15
C VAL A 390 31.21 3.84 -17.72
N VAL A 391 31.40 2.65 -17.16
CA VAL A 391 31.94 2.45 -15.82
C VAL A 391 33.19 1.58 -15.88
N ARG A 392 34.16 1.90 -15.02
CA ARG A 392 35.43 1.19 -14.91
C ARG A 392 35.98 1.35 -13.49
N ASP A 393 36.54 0.27 -12.94
CA ASP A 393 37.17 0.26 -11.62
C ASP A 393 36.25 0.84 -10.52
N GLY A 394 34.95 0.54 -10.63
CA GLY A 394 33.92 1.03 -9.72
C GLY A 394 33.60 2.52 -9.78
N ARG A 395 34.05 3.22 -10.83
CA ARG A 395 33.77 4.64 -11.07
C ARG A 395 33.06 4.87 -12.38
N VAL A 396 32.35 5.98 -12.48
CA VAL A 396 31.86 6.50 -13.76
C VAL A 396 33.06 7.04 -14.55
N GLU A 397 33.36 6.41 -15.68
CA GLU A 397 34.42 6.85 -16.59
C GLU A 397 33.90 7.94 -17.53
N ALA A 398 32.72 7.74 -18.10
CA ALA A 398 32.09 8.70 -19.01
C ALA A 398 30.57 8.50 -19.08
N LEU A 399 29.85 9.56 -19.43
CA LEU A 399 28.44 9.53 -19.76
C LEU A 399 28.16 10.47 -20.94
N GLY A 400 27.20 10.14 -21.79
CA GLY A 400 26.88 10.91 -22.98
C GLY A 400 25.69 10.35 -23.74
N ASP A 401 25.38 10.93 -24.88
CA ASP A 401 24.37 10.41 -25.80
C ASP A 401 24.86 9.12 -26.52
N GLU A 402 24.10 8.68 -27.52
CA GLU A 402 24.43 7.50 -28.34
C GLU A 402 25.76 7.63 -29.11
N SER A 403 26.29 8.85 -29.28
CA SER A 403 27.56 9.11 -29.97
C SER A 403 28.81 8.92 -29.10
N LEU A 404 28.64 8.70 -27.78
CA LEU A 404 29.76 8.49 -26.87
C LEU A 404 30.59 7.27 -27.30
N ALA A 405 31.89 7.52 -27.50
CA ALA A 405 32.85 6.47 -27.82
C ALA A 405 32.94 5.48 -26.66
N VAL A 406 32.70 4.20 -26.94
CA VAL A 406 32.84 3.12 -25.96
C VAL A 406 34.24 2.53 -26.04
N PRO A 407 34.94 2.35 -24.91
CA PRO A 407 36.25 1.72 -24.90
C PRO A 407 36.22 0.34 -25.58
N PRO A 408 37.19 -0.01 -26.44
CA PRO A 408 37.19 -1.29 -27.17
C PRO A 408 37.19 -2.53 -26.27
N ASP A 409 37.68 -2.40 -25.04
CA ASP A 409 37.73 -3.45 -24.03
C ASP A 409 36.46 -3.52 -23.16
N ALA A 410 35.52 -2.59 -23.36
CA ALA A 410 34.29 -2.54 -22.57
C ALA A 410 33.31 -3.64 -22.97
N GLU A 411 32.70 -4.26 -21.96
CA GLU A 411 31.52 -5.09 -22.13
C GLU A 411 30.29 -4.22 -22.39
N VAL A 412 29.71 -4.33 -23.57
CA VAL A 412 28.52 -3.56 -23.95
C VAL A 412 27.26 -4.28 -23.49
N ARG A 413 26.39 -3.55 -22.79
CA ARG A 413 25.08 -4.02 -22.30
C ARG A 413 23.98 -3.10 -22.84
N ASP A 414 23.07 -3.66 -23.63
CA ASP A 414 21.92 -2.92 -24.15
C ASP A 414 20.84 -2.75 -23.08
N ARG A 415 20.40 -1.51 -22.87
CA ARG A 415 19.36 -1.09 -21.92
C ARG A 415 18.37 -0.14 -22.60
N ALA A 416 18.12 -0.33 -23.90
CA ALA A 416 17.06 0.35 -24.63
C ALA A 416 15.72 0.29 -23.89
N GLY A 417 15.04 1.44 -23.82
CA GLY A 417 13.75 1.57 -23.12
C GLY A 417 13.83 1.58 -21.58
N LYS A 418 15.03 1.48 -20.99
CA LYS A 418 15.24 1.56 -19.54
C LYS A 418 15.62 2.97 -19.10
N TRP A 419 15.54 3.20 -17.80
CA TRP A 419 15.99 4.43 -17.15
C TRP A 419 17.18 4.13 -16.23
N ILE A 420 18.18 5.01 -16.22
CA ILE A 420 19.35 4.91 -15.32
C ILE A 420 19.40 6.16 -14.46
N LEU A 421 19.45 5.96 -13.14
CA LEU A 421 19.53 7.04 -12.15
C LEU A 421 20.64 6.76 -11.14
N PRO A 422 21.27 7.79 -10.54
CA PRO A 422 22.14 7.60 -9.39
C PRO A 422 21.42 6.82 -8.30
N GLY A 423 22.16 5.98 -7.58
CA GLY A 423 21.62 5.28 -6.42
C GLY A 423 21.14 6.27 -5.36
N PHE A 424 20.01 5.96 -4.72
CA PHE A 424 19.40 6.84 -3.74
C PHE A 424 20.16 6.82 -2.41
N ILE A 425 20.11 7.94 -1.69
CA ILE A 425 20.76 8.12 -0.39
C ILE A 425 19.69 8.33 0.69
N ASP A 426 19.59 7.40 1.64
CA ASP A 426 18.76 7.57 2.84
C ASP A 426 19.46 8.51 3.82
N ALA A 427 18.92 9.72 4.00
CA ALA A 427 19.59 10.77 4.76
C ALA A 427 19.49 10.60 6.28
N HIS A 428 18.73 9.63 6.79
CA HIS A 428 18.73 9.30 8.21
C HIS A 428 18.16 7.90 8.43
N SER A 429 19.04 6.94 8.69
CA SER A 429 18.71 5.52 8.75
C SER A 429 19.14 4.86 10.06
N HIS A 430 18.41 3.80 10.41
CA HIS A 430 18.78 2.84 11.45
C HIS A 430 18.98 1.44 10.85
N ALA A 431 19.03 1.34 9.52
CA ALA A 431 19.09 0.07 8.81
C ALA A 431 20.39 -0.69 9.09
N GLY A 432 20.29 -2.02 9.17
CA GLY A 432 21.44 -2.87 9.45
C GLY A 432 21.91 -2.82 10.89
N ILE A 433 21.10 -2.30 11.83
CA ILE A 433 21.42 -2.29 13.25
C ILE A 433 20.38 -3.16 13.96
N GLY A 434 20.76 -4.39 14.30
CA GLY A 434 19.89 -5.34 15.02
C GLY A 434 19.74 -5.06 16.52
N GLY A 435 20.52 -4.11 17.06
CA GLY A 435 20.60 -3.75 18.48
C GLY A 435 20.13 -2.33 18.80
N GLU A 436 20.57 -1.79 19.95
CA GLU A 436 20.25 -0.41 20.35
C GLU A 436 21.01 0.60 19.47
N THR A 437 20.27 1.55 18.88
CA THR A 437 20.85 2.68 18.13
C THR A 437 21.32 3.83 19.04
N ASP A 438 20.93 3.78 20.32
CA ASP A 438 21.24 4.77 21.34
C ASP A 438 21.93 4.06 22.52
N ASP A 439 23.13 4.51 22.90
CA ASP A 439 23.64 4.24 24.26
C ASP A 439 22.97 5.24 25.21
N VAL A 440 22.24 4.75 26.21
CA VAL A 440 21.45 5.59 27.12
C VAL A 440 22.14 5.87 28.46
N SER A 441 23.45 5.59 28.59
CA SER A 441 24.23 5.86 29.81
C SER A 441 24.36 7.36 30.14
N SER A 442 24.40 8.21 29.11
CA SER A 442 24.48 9.67 29.24
C SER A 442 23.51 10.36 28.27
N SER A 443 23.14 11.61 28.57
CA SER A 443 22.36 12.44 27.64
C SER A 443 23.21 13.10 26.56
N VAL A 444 24.53 13.17 26.74
CA VAL A 444 25.49 13.75 25.81
C VAL A 444 26.56 12.69 25.55
N LEU A 445 26.52 12.10 24.35
CA LEU A 445 27.45 11.08 23.87
C LEU A 445 27.93 11.45 22.47
N GLU A 446 28.75 12.49 22.37
CA GLU A 446 29.25 13.00 21.09
C GLU A 446 30.21 12.04 20.35
N ASP A 447 30.80 11.12 21.11
CA ASP A 447 31.77 10.12 20.69
C ASP A 447 31.13 8.78 20.30
N LEU A 448 29.85 8.56 20.63
CA LEU A 448 29.13 7.35 20.22
C LEU A 448 29.15 7.21 18.70
N ARG A 449 29.59 6.06 18.21
CA ARG A 449 29.60 5.74 16.77
C ARG A 449 28.56 4.66 16.50
N VAL A 450 27.48 5.05 15.86
CA VAL A 450 26.43 4.10 15.46
C VAL A 450 26.95 3.05 14.45
N LEU A 451 28.02 3.37 13.71
CA LEU A 451 28.73 2.45 12.81
C LEU A 451 29.20 1.17 13.51
N ASP A 452 29.55 1.25 14.79
CA ASP A 452 30.05 0.10 15.56
C ASP A 452 28.94 -0.96 15.79
N GLY A 453 27.67 -0.58 15.60
CA GLY A 453 26.50 -1.48 15.67
C GLY A 453 25.99 -1.97 14.31
N PHE A 454 26.63 -1.61 13.19
CA PHE A 454 26.19 -1.98 11.85
C PHE A 454 26.57 -3.42 11.48
N ASP A 455 25.57 -4.23 11.14
CA ASP A 455 25.70 -5.59 10.66
C ASP A 455 25.53 -5.66 9.13
N PRO A 456 26.61 -5.92 8.36
CA PRO A 456 26.51 -6.06 6.91
C PRO A 456 25.80 -7.36 6.45
N TRP A 457 25.48 -8.29 7.35
CA TRP A 457 24.68 -9.48 7.07
C TRP A 457 23.18 -9.31 7.38
N ASP A 458 22.76 -8.12 7.80
CA ASP A 458 21.37 -7.86 8.11
C ASP A 458 20.48 -8.09 6.87
N THR A 459 19.41 -8.86 7.08
CA THR A 459 18.42 -9.24 6.06
C THR A 459 17.66 -8.05 5.46
N GLU A 460 17.75 -6.87 6.05
CA GLU A 460 17.11 -5.66 5.55
C GLU A 460 17.93 -4.95 4.45
N LEU A 461 19.25 -5.18 4.36
CA LEU A 461 20.10 -4.53 3.35
C LEU A 461 19.73 -4.90 1.89
N PRO A 462 19.41 -6.17 1.56
CA PRO A 462 18.89 -6.49 0.23
C PRO A 462 17.60 -5.75 -0.14
N ARG A 463 16.73 -5.47 0.84
CA ARG A 463 15.49 -4.71 0.60
C ARG A 463 15.75 -3.25 0.28
N LEU A 464 16.76 -2.65 0.92
CA LEU A 464 17.19 -1.29 0.59
C LEU A 464 17.67 -1.18 -0.85
N LEU A 465 18.51 -2.14 -1.28
CA LEU A 465 18.94 -2.22 -2.67
C LEU A 465 17.73 -2.38 -3.59
N ALA A 466 16.75 -3.24 -3.24
CA ALA A 466 15.53 -3.43 -4.03
C ALA A 466 14.65 -2.15 -4.14
N GLY A 467 14.86 -1.15 -3.27
CA GLY A 467 14.28 0.18 -3.36
C GLY A 467 15.12 1.21 -4.13
N GLY A 468 16.29 0.80 -4.65
CA GLY A 468 17.24 1.67 -5.34
C GLY A 468 18.18 2.44 -4.40
N VAL A 469 18.17 2.14 -3.10
CA VAL A 469 19.03 2.80 -2.10
C VAL A 469 20.40 2.12 -2.08
N THR A 470 21.45 2.85 -2.45
CA THR A 470 22.83 2.36 -2.46
C THR A 470 23.66 2.90 -1.30
N CYS A 471 23.15 3.93 -0.61
CA CYS A 471 23.86 4.58 0.49
C CYS A 471 22.90 4.98 1.62
N VAL A 472 23.35 4.83 2.87
CA VAL A 472 22.59 5.19 4.07
C VAL A 472 23.43 6.05 5.00
N ALA A 473 22.83 7.08 5.58
CA ALA A 473 23.38 7.84 6.70
C ALA A 473 22.91 7.18 8.00
N LEU A 474 23.74 6.25 8.52
CA LEU A 474 23.49 5.60 9.79
C LEU A 474 23.54 6.64 10.90
N ALA A 475 22.44 6.81 11.62
CA ALA A 475 22.29 7.83 12.63
C ALA A 475 21.88 7.23 13.99
N PRO A 476 22.36 7.80 15.11
CA PRO A 476 21.78 7.53 16.41
C PRO A 476 20.28 7.83 16.45
N GLY A 477 19.59 7.22 17.41
CA GLY A 477 18.19 7.49 17.66
C GLY A 477 17.95 8.87 18.30
N SER A 478 16.87 8.95 19.07
CA SER A 478 16.36 10.22 19.61
C SER A 478 16.41 10.26 21.14
N SER A 479 17.01 9.27 21.80
CA SER A 479 16.97 9.14 23.27
C SER A 479 17.86 10.13 24.01
N ASN A 480 18.89 10.64 23.33
CA ASN A 480 19.93 11.51 23.90
C ASN A 480 19.81 12.95 23.38
N VAL A 481 20.28 13.93 24.15
CA VAL A 481 20.37 15.33 23.73
C VAL A 481 21.41 15.47 22.61
N VAL A 482 22.60 14.92 22.82
CA VAL A 482 23.60 14.69 21.77
C VAL A 482 23.76 13.19 21.63
N GLY A 483 23.24 12.64 20.53
CA GLY A 483 23.15 11.20 20.31
C GLY A 483 24.40 10.56 19.76
N GLY A 484 25.30 11.34 19.18
CA GLY A 484 26.56 10.83 18.62
C GLY A 484 26.67 10.97 17.12
N GLN A 485 27.62 10.24 16.56
CA GLN A 485 28.12 10.41 15.21
C GLN A 485 27.24 9.69 14.19
N ILE A 486 27.05 10.34 13.05
CA ILE A 486 26.38 9.81 11.87
C ILE A 486 27.46 9.35 10.89
N SER A 487 27.30 8.13 10.34
CA SER A 487 28.25 7.53 9.41
C SER A 487 27.58 7.25 8.07
N LEU A 488 28.23 7.59 6.96
CA LEU A 488 27.70 7.40 5.62
C LEU A 488 28.27 6.12 5.01
N VAL A 489 27.43 5.11 4.80
CA VAL A 489 27.84 3.74 4.44
C VAL A 489 27.17 3.30 3.14
N LYS A 490 27.89 2.57 2.30
CA LYS A 490 27.33 1.91 1.11
C LYS A 490 26.62 0.61 1.48
N VAL A 491 25.49 0.34 0.84
CA VAL A 491 24.70 -0.86 1.07
C VAL A 491 25.32 -2.03 0.30
N LEU A 492 26.08 -2.86 0.99
CA LEU A 492 26.77 -4.02 0.43
C LEU A 492 26.47 -5.29 1.26
N PRO A 493 25.34 -5.98 1.00
CA PRO A 493 24.94 -7.15 1.79
C PRO A 493 25.99 -8.27 1.77
N GLY A 494 26.25 -8.86 2.93
CA GLY A 494 27.13 -10.02 3.10
C GLY A 494 28.62 -9.75 2.91
N ARG A 495 29.05 -8.47 2.76
CA ARG A 495 30.48 -8.13 2.63
C ARG A 495 31.13 -7.99 4.00
N ALA A 496 32.26 -8.69 4.17
CA ALA A 496 33.01 -8.67 5.42
C ALA A 496 33.61 -7.31 5.79
N ARG A 497 33.86 -6.43 4.80
CA ARG A 497 34.37 -5.08 5.04
C ARG A 497 33.27 -4.06 4.79
N ILE A 498 32.94 -3.29 5.83
CA ILE A 498 32.02 -2.16 5.71
C ILE A 498 32.66 -1.09 4.83
N ARG A 499 31.94 -0.68 3.77
CA ARG A 499 32.37 0.40 2.88
C ARG A 499 31.75 1.71 3.34
N SER A 500 32.50 2.44 4.16
CA SER A 500 32.14 3.79 4.59
C SER A 500 32.68 4.83 3.61
N LEU A 501 31.83 5.77 3.21
CA LEU A 501 32.24 6.99 2.52
C LEU A 501 32.80 8.01 3.51
N ARG A 502 32.23 8.05 4.72
CA ARG A 502 32.67 8.95 5.80
C ARG A 502 32.20 8.42 7.16
N ASP A 503 33.16 8.00 7.99
CA ASP A 503 32.88 7.41 9.31
C ASP A 503 32.24 8.40 10.28
N SER A 504 32.60 9.67 10.20
CA SER A 504 32.02 10.77 11.00
C SER A 504 31.51 11.85 10.06
N ALA A 505 30.39 11.57 9.39
CA ALA A 505 29.74 12.45 8.43
C ALA A 505 28.91 13.55 9.10
N GLY A 506 28.34 13.24 10.27
CA GLY A 506 27.49 14.16 11.00
C GLY A 506 27.43 13.89 12.50
N LEU A 507 26.64 14.69 13.21
CA LEU A 507 26.31 14.55 14.60
C LEU A 507 24.79 14.72 14.78
N LYS A 508 24.18 13.83 15.56
CA LYS A 508 22.76 13.87 15.88
C LYS A 508 22.52 14.59 17.20
N VAL A 509 21.59 15.55 17.20
CA VAL A 509 21.10 16.28 18.37
C VAL A 509 19.58 16.14 18.43
N SER A 510 19.02 15.93 19.62
CA SER A 510 17.57 15.91 19.85
C SER A 510 17.16 16.99 20.85
N LEU A 511 16.22 17.85 20.45
CA LEU A 511 15.66 18.84 21.38
C LEU A 511 14.55 18.26 22.28
N ALA A 512 14.12 17.04 21.99
CA ALA A 512 13.13 16.31 22.79
C ALA A 512 13.60 14.87 23.01
N PRO A 513 14.66 14.68 23.84
CA PRO A 513 15.18 13.37 24.16
C PRO A 513 14.17 12.54 24.97
N ALA A 514 14.50 11.27 25.25
CA ALA A 514 13.68 10.42 26.11
C ALA A 514 13.78 10.87 27.58
N LEU A 515 12.85 11.72 28.02
CA LEU A 515 12.81 12.30 29.37
C LEU A 515 12.36 11.32 30.46
N SER A 516 11.85 10.14 30.08
CA SER A 516 11.43 9.09 31.00
C SER A 516 12.58 8.20 31.47
N LEU A 517 13.79 8.37 30.92
CA LEU A 517 14.95 7.60 31.33
C LEU A 517 15.40 7.98 32.76
N PRO A 518 15.93 7.04 33.55
CA PRO A 518 16.36 7.27 34.93
C PRO A 518 17.71 8.02 35.00
N ARG A 519 17.88 9.08 34.20
CA ARG A 519 19.07 9.94 34.16
C ARG A 519 18.71 11.36 33.77
N PHE A 520 19.60 12.31 34.04
CA PHE A 520 19.47 13.67 33.52
C PHE A 520 19.53 13.68 31.97
N PRO A 521 18.67 14.45 31.27
CA PRO A 521 17.59 15.33 31.75
C PRO A 521 16.23 14.62 31.90
N THR A 522 15.43 15.04 32.88
CA THR A 522 14.06 14.56 33.13
C THR A 522 12.98 15.58 32.73
N SER A 523 13.37 16.71 32.14
CA SER A 523 12.46 17.75 31.66
C SER A 523 12.99 18.45 30.39
N PRO A 524 12.14 19.11 29.60
CA PRO A 524 12.59 19.88 28.44
C PRO A 524 13.58 21.00 28.79
N SER A 525 13.44 21.65 29.95
CA SER A 525 14.40 22.67 30.40
C SER A 525 15.74 22.06 30.77
N GLY A 526 15.73 20.87 31.39
CA GLY A 526 16.95 20.09 31.62
C GLY A 526 17.67 19.72 30.32
N ALA A 527 16.92 19.34 29.28
CA ALA A 527 17.49 19.03 27.97
C ALA A 527 18.16 20.25 27.33
N MET A 528 17.53 21.44 27.42
CA MET A 528 18.16 22.68 26.95
C MET A 528 19.41 23.02 27.76
N ARG A 529 19.42 22.78 29.07
CA ARG A 529 20.63 22.97 29.91
C ARG A 529 21.75 22.02 29.51
N ALA A 530 21.46 20.76 29.24
CA ALA A 530 22.43 19.78 28.77
C ALA A 530 23.04 20.20 27.42
N LEU A 531 22.19 20.63 26.48
CA LEU A 531 22.64 21.13 25.18
C LEU A 531 23.49 22.39 25.33
N GLY A 532 23.06 23.35 26.15
CA GLY A 532 23.80 24.57 26.43
C GLY A 532 25.19 24.28 27.00
N ALA A 533 25.29 23.39 27.98
CA ALA A 533 26.56 22.97 28.54
C ALA A 533 27.49 22.31 27.51
N TRP A 534 26.92 21.51 26.59
CA TRP A 534 27.69 20.92 25.49
C TRP A 534 28.21 21.99 24.51
N VAL A 535 27.38 22.96 24.16
CA VAL A 535 27.76 24.10 23.28
C VAL A 535 28.83 24.96 23.96
N GLU A 536 28.62 25.39 25.21
CA GLU A 536 29.58 26.18 26.01
C GLU A 536 30.92 25.44 26.19
N GLY A 537 30.86 24.11 26.27
CA GLY A 537 32.03 23.23 26.33
C GLY A 537 32.76 23.05 24.99
N GLY A 538 32.44 23.81 23.95
CA GLY A 538 33.11 23.74 22.64
C GLY A 538 32.57 22.66 21.69
N GLY A 539 31.36 22.16 21.93
CA GLY A 539 30.76 21.06 21.17
C GLY A 539 30.54 21.38 19.69
N LEU A 540 30.15 22.62 19.37
CA LEU A 540 29.94 23.06 17.99
C LEU A 540 31.27 23.18 17.22
N GLU A 541 32.33 23.61 17.89
CA GLU A 541 33.68 23.69 17.35
C GLU A 541 34.22 22.28 17.06
N ARG A 542 34.02 21.33 17.97
CA ARG A 542 34.35 19.93 17.72
C ARG A 542 33.49 19.35 16.59
N ALA A 543 32.26 19.79 16.43
CA ALA A 543 31.37 19.37 15.34
C ALA A 543 31.70 20.04 13.99
N ALA A 544 32.61 21.02 13.94
CA ALA A 544 32.93 21.75 12.72
C ALA A 544 33.34 20.82 11.57
N GLY A 545 32.81 21.09 10.37
CA GLY A 545 33.04 20.27 9.18
C GLY A 545 32.17 19.01 9.08
N ARG A 546 31.38 18.68 10.11
CA ARG A 546 30.37 17.60 10.10
C ARG A 546 28.97 18.17 9.96
N ALA A 547 28.04 17.37 9.43
CA ALA A 547 26.63 17.76 9.36
C ALA A 547 25.99 17.75 10.76
N LEU A 548 25.36 18.83 11.20
CA LEU A 548 24.59 18.85 12.45
C LEU A 548 23.09 18.59 12.18
N LEU A 549 22.59 17.44 12.60
CA LEU A 549 21.17 17.07 12.46
C LEU A 549 20.44 17.31 13.78
N VAL A 550 19.49 18.24 13.78
CA VAL A 550 18.72 18.62 14.97
C VAL A 550 17.29 18.10 14.85
N GLU A 551 16.94 17.10 15.64
CA GLU A 551 15.59 16.53 15.70
C GLU A 551 14.62 17.42 16.48
N VAL A 552 13.47 17.67 15.86
CA VAL A 552 12.45 18.58 16.36
C VAL A 552 11.05 17.96 16.26
N PRO A 553 10.35 17.71 17.38
CA PRO A 553 9.09 16.98 17.35
C PRO A 553 7.86 17.84 17.01
N ASN A 554 7.97 19.18 17.06
CA ASN A 554 6.86 20.11 16.81
C ASN A 554 7.37 21.52 16.47
N ARG A 555 6.44 22.42 16.15
CA ARG A 555 6.73 23.78 15.65
C ARG A 555 7.58 24.61 16.62
N THR A 556 7.34 24.45 17.93
CA THR A 556 8.06 25.19 18.97
C THR A 556 9.54 24.78 19.00
N PHE A 557 9.81 23.47 18.94
CA PHE A 557 11.18 22.97 18.87
C PHE A 557 11.85 23.27 17.54
N ALA A 558 11.11 23.28 16.43
CA ALA A 558 11.66 23.66 15.13
C ALA A 558 12.18 25.11 15.13
N ARG A 559 11.45 26.04 15.75
CA ARG A 559 11.92 27.44 15.92
C ARG A 559 13.20 27.53 16.74
N ARG A 560 13.26 26.80 17.87
CA ARG A 560 14.48 26.73 18.70
C ARG A 560 15.65 26.08 17.96
N GLY A 561 15.37 25.04 17.18
CA GLY A 561 16.36 24.40 16.33
C GLY A 561 17.00 25.38 15.37
N LEU A 562 16.21 26.24 14.71
CA LEU A 562 16.76 27.29 13.84
C LEU A 562 17.64 28.31 14.58
N GLU A 563 17.28 28.67 15.82
CA GLU A 563 18.12 29.55 16.65
C GLU A 563 19.49 28.92 16.90
N ILE A 564 19.53 27.62 17.25
CA ILE A 564 20.77 26.86 17.44
C ILE A 564 21.57 26.78 16.13
N LEU A 565 20.89 26.50 15.02
CA LEU A 565 21.53 26.33 13.72
C LEU A 565 22.08 27.63 13.13
N ARG A 566 21.64 28.81 13.60
CA ARG A 566 22.14 30.09 13.12
C ARG A 566 23.64 30.27 13.32
N ASP A 567 24.16 29.72 14.42
CA ASP A 567 25.55 29.91 14.82
C ASP A 567 26.47 28.77 14.29
N VAL A 568 25.88 27.80 13.59
CA VAL A 568 26.59 26.67 12.97
C VAL A 568 27.19 27.10 11.62
N ARG A 569 28.52 27.04 11.49
CA ARG A 569 29.25 27.42 10.27
C ARG A 569 29.36 26.30 9.22
N GLY A 570 28.72 25.16 9.45
CA GLY A 570 28.78 23.95 8.61
C GLY A 570 27.41 23.49 8.10
N PRO A 571 27.35 22.36 7.38
CA PRO A 571 26.08 21.77 6.95
C PRO A 571 25.22 21.44 8.17
N CYS A 572 23.94 21.80 8.13
CA CYS A 572 23.02 21.51 9.22
C CYS A 572 21.60 21.35 8.70
N ALA A 573 20.84 20.45 9.35
CA ALA A 573 19.46 20.19 8.97
C ALA A 573 18.55 20.03 10.19
N LEU A 574 17.30 20.46 10.05
CA LEU A 574 16.22 20.05 10.95
C LEU A 574 15.71 18.66 10.54
N VAL A 575 15.44 17.82 11.52
CA VAL A 575 14.89 16.47 11.31
C VAL A 575 13.51 16.37 11.96
N ASP A 576 12.49 16.07 11.17
CA ASP A 576 11.08 16.16 11.59
C ASP A 576 10.47 14.81 12.03
N ARG A 577 10.96 13.71 11.43
CA ARG A 577 10.44 12.34 11.66
C ARG A 577 8.95 12.15 11.33
N GLY A 578 8.39 12.96 10.42
CA GLY A 578 6.99 12.93 10.00
C GLY A 578 5.99 13.46 11.04
N ARG A 579 6.41 14.37 11.92
CA ARG A 579 5.59 14.98 12.99
C ARG A 579 5.11 16.38 12.66
N LEU A 580 5.83 17.10 11.79
CA LEU A 580 5.46 18.46 11.37
C LEU A 580 4.69 18.42 10.06
N ASP A 581 3.70 19.30 9.92
CA ASP A 581 2.93 19.45 8.69
C ASP A 581 3.30 20.71 7.91
N GLY A 582 2.82 20.81 6.68
CA GLY A 582 3.08 21.93 5.78
C GLY A 582 2.66 23.26 6.40
N ASP A 583 1.57 23.29 7.16
CA ASP A 583 1.13 24.47 7.91
C ASP A 583 2.11 24.89 9.01
N ALA A 584 2.73 23.95 9.72
CA ALA A 584 3.77 24.25 10.69
C ALA A 584 5.03 24.78 10.00
N TRP A 585 5.46 24.12 8.91
CA TRP A 585 6.62 24.53 8.12
C TRP A 585 6.42 25.88 7.42
N SER A 586 5.20 26.19 7.01
CA SER A 586 4.88 27.45 6.35
C SER A 586 5.18 28.67 7.22
N ARG A 587 5.19 28.47 8.55
CA ARG A 587 5.40 29.49 9.58
C ARG A 587 6.81 29.47 10.19
N ILE A 588 7.73 28.71 9.58
CA ILE A 588 9.14 28.57 9.99
C ILE A 588 10.00 29.12 8.84
N ALA A 589 10.57 30.31 9.00
CA ALA A 589 11.42 30.95 7.99
C ALA A 589 12.90 30.56 8.18
N GLY A 590 13.67 30.45 7.08
CA GLY A 590 15.14 30.43 7.12
C GLY A 590 15.82 29.07 7.29
N CYS A 591 15.10 27.95 7.15
CA CYS A 591 15.71 26.63 7.13
C CYS A 591 16.53 26.45 5.84
N ARG A 592 17.84 26.19 5.95
CA ARG A 592 18.70 25.91 4.77
C ARG A 592 18.53 24.49 4.25
N PHE A 593 18.34 23.55 5.17
CA PHE A 593 18.25 22.13 4.88
C PHE A 593 17.30 21.44 5.85
N ALA A 594 16.44 20.54 5.36
CA ALA A 594 15.58 19.71 6.19
C ALA A 594 15.65 18.24 5.77
N VAL A 595 15.62 17.34 6.75
CA VAL A 595 15.46 15.90 6.54
C VAL A 595 14.04 15.53 6.94
N LEU A 596 13.26 15.08 5.96
CA LEU A 596 11.84 14.80 6.09
C LEU A 596 11.54 13.30 6.05
N GLY A 597 10.38 12.96 6.61
CA GLY A 597 9.91 11.60 6.65
C GLY A 597 10.42 10.78 7.84
N PRO A 598 10.04 9.50 7.91
CA PRO A 598 9.35 8.78 6.84
C PRO A 598 7.90 9.22 6.64
N HIS A 599 7.53 9.48 5.39
CA HIS A 599 6.15 9.72 4.99
C HIS A 599 5.51 8.42 4.48
N GLY A 600 4.22 8.26 4.71
CA GLY A 600 3.43 7.15 4.23
C GLY A 600 2.10 7.62 3.64
N ILE A 601 1.42 6.72 2.94
CA ILE A 601 0.14 7.02 2.31
C ILE A 601 -0.92 7.48 3.33
N GLY A 602 -0.84 6.96 4.56
CA GLY A 602 -1.63 7.35 5.73
C GLY A 602 -1.56 8.80 6.13
N ASP A 603 -0.48 9.48 5.77
CA ASP A 603 -0.26 10.84 6.19
C ASP A 603 -1.27 11.80 5.55
N SER A 604 -1.58 12.86 6.29
CA SER A 604 -2.50 13.89 5.82
C SER A 604 -1.89 14.65 4.64
N PRO A 605 -2.70 15.19 3.72
CA PRO A 605 -2.21 16.06 2.65
C PRO A 605 -1.37 17.23 3.18
N SER A 606 -1.76 17.82 4.31
CA SER A 606 -0.95 18.87 4.97
C SER A 606 0.46 18.40 5.29
N LYS A 607 0.62 17.19 5.84
CA LYS A 607 1.95 16.64 6.16
C LYS A 607 2.77 16.36 4.91
N LEU A 608 2.16 15.78 3.89
CA LEU A 608 2.84 15.47 2.64
C LEU A 608 3.29 16.73 1.87
N ARG A 609 2.61 17.87 2.07
CA ARG A 609 3.01 19.20 1.56
C ARG A 609 4.27 19.79 2.21
N SER A 610 4.77 19.24 3.32
CA SER A 610 5.93 19.78 4.05
C SER A 610 7.14 20.04 3.16
N ALA A 611 7.45 19.11 2.25
CA ALA A 611 8.58 19.26 1.34
C ALA A 611 8.40 20.45 0.37
N ALA A 612 7.22 20.57 -0.24
CA ALA A 612 6.89 21.65 -1.16
C ALA A 612 6.95 23.02 -0.46
N GLU A 613 6.38 23.12 0.75
CA GLU A 613 6.38 24.35 1.55
C GLU A 613 7.79 24.81 1.93
N LEU A 614 8.64 23.87 2.35
CA LEU A 614 10.04 24.18 2.65
C LEU A 614 10.80 24.60 1.40
N ARG A 615 10.56 23.92 0.27
CA ARG A 615 11.22 24.24 -0.99
C ARG A 615 10.82 25.63 -1.51
N ALA A 616 9.54 26.00 -1.40
CA ALA A 616 9.05 27.34 -1.73
C ALA A 616 9.76 28.46 -0.93
N ARG A 617 10.39 28.12 0.21
CA ARG A 617 11.17 29.01 1.08
C ARG A 617 12.69 28.90 0.87
N GLY A 618 13.13 28.14 -0.13
CA GLY A 618 14.54 27.99 -0.51
C GLY A 618 15.30 26.93 0.27
N ALA A 619 14.64 26.11 1.09
CA ALA A 619 15.29 24.98 1.77
C ALA A 619 15.60 23.85 0.78
N ARG A 620 16.78 23.23 0.92
CA ARG A 620 17.05 21.91 0.33
C ARG A 620 16.46 20.82 1.22
N ILE A 621 16.01 19.73 0.62
CA ILE A 621 15.34 18.64 1.32
C ILE A 621 16.17 17.38 1.16
N ALA A 622 16.15 16.51 2.15
CA ALA A 622 16.45 15.10 1.94
C ALA A 622 15.35 14.25 2.58
N PHE A 623 15.11 13.08 2.02
CA PHE A 623 14.17 12.13 2.60
C PHE A 623 14.90 11.14 3.52
N ALA A 624 14.19 10.67 4.52
CA ALA A 624 14.66 9.64 5.44
C ALA A 624 13.61 8.56 5.64
N MET A 625 14.05 7.30 5.67
CA MET A 625 13.16 6.18 5.97
C MET A 625 13.01 5.95 7.48
N GLY A 626 14.05 6.26 8.27
CA GLY A 626 14.11 5.98 9.71
C GLY A 626 14.05 4.49 10.09
N SER A 627 13.58 3.61 9.22
CA SER A 627 13.60 2.15 9.32
C SER A 627 13.40 1.55 7.93
N THR A 628 13.85 0.34 7.70
CA THR A 628 13.75 -0.38 6.41
C THR A 628 12.34 -0.86 6.05
N ARG A 629 11.35 -0.58 6.92
CA ARG A 629 9.94 -0.93 6.73
C ARG A 629 9.20 0.05 5.83
N ARG A 630 9.86 1.14 5.41
CA ARG A 630 9.28 2.17 4.55
C ARG A 630 10.21 2.42 3.38
N ASP A 631 9.63 2.91 2.29
CA ASP A 631 10.35 3.14 1.04
C ASP A 631 10.64 4.64 0.87
N LEU A 632 11.92 4.95 0.60
CA LEU A 632 12.38 6.32 0.39
C LEU A 632 11.69 6.96 -0.82
N LEU A 633 11.50 6.19 -1.88
CA LEU A 633 10.85 6.64 -3.11
C LEU A 633 9.38 7.03 -2.87
N THR A 634 8.69 6.29 -2.00
CA THR A 634 7.33 6.62 -1.55
C THR A 634 7.25 8.02 -0.93
N SER A 635 8.21 8.40 -0.08
CA SER A 635 8.22 9.74 0.51
C SER A 635 8.37 10.85 -0.54
N ALA A 636 9.23 10.62 -1.53
CA ALA A 636 9.44 11.56 -2.64
C ALA A 636 8.18 11.69 -3.50
N VAL A 637 7.61 10.57 -3.95
CA VAL A 637 6.43 10.56 -4.80
C VAL A 637 5.22 11.20 -4.14
N LEU A 638 4.98 10.92 -2.86
CA LEU A 638 3.89 11.55 -2.12
C LEU A 638 4.09 13.06 -1.96
N ALA A 639 5.34 13.52 -1.84
CA ALA A 639 5.65 14.95 -1.85
C ALA A 639 5.39 15.58 -3.23
N ILE A 640 5.71 14.90 -4.33
CA ILE A 640 5.42 15.40 -5.69
C ILE A 640 3.91 15.52 -5.89
N ARG A 641 3.14 14.50 -5.47
CA ARG A 641 1.68 14.53 -5.48
C ARG A 641 1.11 15.72 -4.71
N GLU A 642 1.82 16.25 -3.72
CA GLU A 642 1.39 17.40 -2.92
C GLU A 642 2.12 18.71 -3.29
N GLY A 643 2.80 18.76 -4.44
CA GLY A 643 3.29 20.00 -5.05
C GLY A 643 4.80 20.21 -5.05
N LEU A 644 5.60 19.21 -4.62
CA LEU A 644 7.04 19.23 -4.87
C LEU A 644 7.32 18.99 -6.36
N SER A 645 8.32 19.64 -6.94
CA SER A 645 8.68 19.37 -8.33
C SER A 645 9.39 18.00 -8.46
N PRO A 646 9.20 17.25 -9.56
CA PRO A 646 9.97 16.02 -9.79
C PRO A 646 11.49 16.23 -9.78
N GLU A 647 11.96 17.38 -10.27
CA GLU A 647 13.38 17.76 -10.23
C GLU A 647 13.89 17.87 -8.79
N ASP A 648 13.20 18.63 -7.93
CA ASP A 648 13.57 18.77 -6.51
C ASP A 648 13.47 17.43 -5.77
N ALA A 649 12.49 16.58 -6.11
CA ALA A 649 12.35 15.25 -5.53
C ALA A 649 13.55 14.36 -5.88
N LEU A 650 14.02 14.37 -7.13
CA LEU A 650 15.20 13.61 -7.51
C LEU A 650 16.46 14.13 -6.80
N LEU A 651 16.63 15.45 -6.73
CA LEU A 651 17.74 16.07 -5.99
C LEU A 651 17.71 15.67 -4.51
N ALA A 652 16.52 15.64 -3.90
CA ALA A 652 16.32 15.23 -2.50
C ALA A 652 16.60 13.74 -2.22
N LEU A 653 16.53 12.89 -3.26
CA LEU A 653 16.90 11.47 -3.18
C LEU A 653 18.40 11.23 -3.44
N THR A 654 19.11 12.21 -4.02
CA THR A 654 20.47 12.00 -4.58
C THR A 654 21.46 13.11 -4.19
N GLN A 655 21.54 14.20 -4.96
CA GLN A 655 22.58 15.22 -4.80
C GLN A 655 22.51 15.97 -3.47
N TRP A 656 21.30 16.34 -3.01
CA TRP A 656 21.17 17.11 -1.78
C TRP A 656 21.61 16.37 -0.52
N PRO A 657 21.23 15.10 -0.27
CA PRO A 657 21.83 14.35 0.84
C PRO A 657 23.35 14.16 0.69
N ALA A 658 23.88 14.00 -0.53
CA ALA A 658 25.33 13.99 -0.75
C ALA A 658 25.99 15.33 -0.36
N ASP A 659 25.36 16.46 -0.70
CA ASP A 659 25.80 17.80 -0.30
C ASP A 659 25.78 17.97 1.23
N LEU A 660 24.72 17.48 1.88
CA LEU A 660 24.54 17.58 3.34
C LEU A 660 25.71 16.90 4.08
N TYR A 661 26.15 15.74 3.60
CA TYR A 661 27.23 14.97 4.23
C TYR A 661 28.63 15.25 3.66
N GLY A 662 28.72 16.13 2.66
CA GLY A 662 29.99 16.53 2.05
C GLY A 662 30.64 15.44 1.22
N VAL A 663 29.84 14.64 0.50
CA VAL A 663 30.31 13.56 -0.40
C VAL A 663 29.90 13.78 -1.86
N SER A 664 29.48 15.00 -2.21
CA SER A 664 29.18 15.39 -3.59
C SER A 664 30.40 15.22 -4.49
N GLY A 665 30.17 14.71 -5.70
CA GLY A 665 31.23 14.28 -6.62
C GLY A 665 31.76 12.87 -6.36
N THR A 666 31.43 12.25 -5.22
CA THR A 666 31.63 10.81 -4.99
C THR A 666 30.33 10.04 -5.12
N ALA A 667 29.24 10.53 -4.50
CA ALA A 667 27.91 9.92 -4.53
C ALA A 667 26.82 10.95 -4.93
N GLY A 668 25.62 10.46 -5.24
CA GLY A 668 24.45 11.30 -5.53
C GLY A 668 24.39 11.89 -6.94
N SER A 669 25.32 11.53 -7.83
CA SER A 669 25.29 11.89 -9.25
C SER A 669 26.08 10.86 -10.06
N LEU A 670 25.91 10.87 -11.38
CA LEU A 670 26.67 10.04 -12.32
C LEU A 670 27.76 10.84 -13.03
N GLU A 671 28.30 11.91 -12.44
CA GLU A 671 29.37 12.69 -13.06
C GLU A 671 30.66 11.85 -13.20
N PRO A 672 31.47 12.06 -14.27
CA PRO A 672 32.74 11.35 -14.42
C PRO A 672 33.65 11.50 -13.18
N GLY A 673 34.16 10.38 -12.69
CA GLY A 673 34.97 10.29 -11.46
C GLY A 673 34.17 9.90 -10.20
N ALA A 674 32.85 10.10 -10.19
CA ALA A 674 31.98 9.63 -9.12
C ALA A 674 32.01 8.09 -9.04
N ASP A 675 31.64 7.55 -7.89
CA ASP A 675 31.49 6.11 -7.73
C ASP A 675 30.32 5.62 -8.60
N ALA A 676 30.47 4.44 -9.20
CA ALA A 676 29.48 3.85 -10.09
C ALA A 676 28.32 3.21 -9.30
N ASP A 677 27.60 4.06 -8.57
CA ASP A 677 26.43 3.70 -7.78
C ASP A 677 25.16 4.14 -8.51
N PHE A 678 24.45 3.20 -9.13
CA PHE A 678 23.28 3.51 -9.95
C PHE A 678 22.27 2.38 -9.99
N SER A 679 21.07 2.73 -10.41
CA SER A 679 19.93 1.82 -10.54
C SER A 679 19.37 1.87 -11.96
N VAL A 680 18.93 0.72 -12.46
CA VAL A 680 18.31 0.56 -13.79
C VAL A 680 16.85 0.20 -13.60
N TRP A 681 15.95 0.96 -14.23
CA TRP A 681 14.51 0.86 -14.07
C TRP A 681 13.79 0.61 -15.39
N THR A 682 12.62 -0.03 -15.35
CA THR A 682 11.75 -0.22 -16.51
C THR A 682 11.10 1.05 -17.02
N GLY A 683 11.10 2.11 -16.21
CA GLY A 683 10.41 3.37 -16.44
C GLY A 683 10.85 4.43 -15.43
N ASP A 684 10.20 5.58 -15.41
CA ASP A 684 10.49 6.64 -14.45
C ASP A 684 10.14 6.18 -13.02
N PRO A 685 11.11 6.08 -12.08
CA PRO A 685 10.82 5.73 -10.69
C PRO A 685 9.90 6.74 -9.99
N LEU A 686 9.91 8.02 -10.38
CA LEU A 686 9.09 9.07 -9.76
C LEU A 686 7.61 8.99 -10.18
N SER A 687 7.28 8.22 -11.22
CA SER A 687 5.88 7.89 -11.57
C SER A 687 5.29 6.79 -10.66
N PHE A 688 6.11 6.19 -9.79
CA PHE A 688 5.80 5.01 -8.97
C PHE A 688 5.52 3.71 -9.76
N SER A 689 5.38 3.77 -11.08
CA SER A 689 5.17 2.60 -11.95
C SER A 689 6.47 1.95 -12.45
N GLY A 690 7.58 2.70 -12.42
CA GLY A 690 8.90 2.20 -12.78
C GLY A 690 9.36 1.11 -11.81
N ARG A 691 9.71 -0.06 -12.34
CA ARG A 691 10.25 -1.18 -11.56
C ARG A 691 11.76 -1.22 -11.63
N LEU A 692 12.40 -1.46 -10.49
CA LEU A 692 13.83 -1.64 -10.41
C LEU A 692 14.20 -3.01 -11.01
N GLU A 693 15.19 -3.03 -11.91
CA GLU A 693 15.71 -4.26 -12.51
C GLU A 693 17.13 -4.56 -12.08
N GLU A 694 17.99 -3.55 -11.98
CA GLU A 694 19.39 -3.73 -11.62
C GLU A 694 19.84 -2.64 -10.67
N VAL A 695 20.73 -3.01 -9.75
CA VAL A 695 21.43 -2.07 -8.87
C VAL A 695 22.91 -2.34 -8.93
N TYR A 696 23.67 -1.28 -9.07
CA TYR A 696 25.12 -1.29 -9.09
C TYR A 696 25.63 -0.46 -7.92
N VAL A 697 26.60 -1.01 -7.19
CA VAL A 697 27.34 -0.32 -6.13
C VAL A 697 28.82 -0.56 -6.39
N ASP A 698 29.61 0.52 -6.45
CA ASP A 698 31.01 0.47 -6.88
C ASP A 698 31.17 -0.25 -8.24
N GLY A 699 30.21 -0.07 -9.16
CA GLY A 699 30.19 -0.71 -10.48
C GLY A 699 29.93 -2.22 -10.48
N GLU A 700 29.77 -2.83 -9.31
CA GLU A 700 29.39 -4.25 -9.17
C GLU A 700 27.87 -4.38 -9.13
N ARG A 701 27.33 -5.33 -9.90
CA ARG A 701 25.89 -5.60 -9.94
C ARG A 701 25.48 -6.38 -8.69
N MET A 702 24.70 -5.74 -7.83
CA MET A 702 24.28 -6.29 -6.52
C MET A 702 22.98 -7.08 -6.59
N LEU A 703 22.05 -6.68 -7.46
CA LEU A 703 20.79 -7.39 -7.69
C LEU A 703 20.68 -7.80 -9.17
N PRO A 704 20.51 -9.10 -9.47
CA PRO A 704 20.21 -9.54 -10.81
C PRO A 704 18.72 -9.35 -11.14
N GLY A 705 18.42 -8.71 -12.27
CA GLY A 705 17.03 -8.58 -12.74
C GLY A 705 16.36 -9.94 -12.95
N GLY A 706 15.20 -10.13 -12.30
CA GLY A 706 14.38 -11.34 -12.38
C GLY A 706 13.36 -11.40 -11.24
N ARG A 707 12.21 -12.06 -11.46
CA ARG A 707 11.10 -12.26 -10.49
C ARG A 707 11.49 -13.10 -9.25
N ASP A 708 12.75 -13.52 -9.15
CA ASP A 708 13.26 -14.50 -8.19
C ASP A 708 14.43 -13.94 -7.34
N GLY A 709 14.32 -12.70 -6.88
CA GLY A 709 15.12 -12.18 -5.76
C GLY A 709 14.42 -12.47 -4.42
N PRO A 710 15.16 -12.75 -3.33
CA PRO A 710 14.70 -13.49 -2.15
C PRO A 710 13.46 -12.94 -1.43
#